data_AF-A0A2S7WTM1-F1
#
_entry.id   AF-A0A2S7WTM1-F1
#
_cell.length_a   1.000
_cell.length_b   1.000
_cell.length_c   1.000
_cell.angle_alpha   90.00
_cell.angle_beta   90.00
_cell.angle_gamma   90.00
#
_symmetry.space_group_name_H-M   'P 1'
#
loop_
_entity.id
_entity.type
_entity.pdbx_description
1 polymer ?
#
loop_
_entity_poly.entity_id
_entity_poly.type
_entity_poly.pdbx_seq_one_letter_code
_entity_poly.pdbx_strand_id
1 'polypeptide(L)'
;MDNFTSGKNIFQKKITGSITDTNSQPIGGVSVLIKGTNKGVASDFDGNYSINAKEGDVLIFQSLGFQTREIRVTTSTIINVVLSESSENLEGIVITTGYDKVSKKKFTGATSTIKIADLKLDGVIDVTRMLEGRSAGVNIQNISGTFGAAPKITIRGSSSVFGNNTPLYVIDGVVQEDIVEADFSQLTSGNAETLISSSIAGISANDISKIDILKDASATSLYGARARNGVVVITTKSGRKSTPLKISYSLEETIRDIPQYSNYDILNSKENLSILKELESKGFLELPQVAQARYGGIYYIMADKINTFNPSTNSFLLANTPEAKNKFLQQYELANTNWFKTLFRQSLTQNHSLSFTGGGENNSFYSSLSFFTDPGWSISEKITRLTANLKNTFYFSDTFNLTVSANASIRKQRAPGTFGRQTDSFFGSVTRNFDINPFSYALNTSRTLRPKDSNGQLEYYRNNWAPFNILDEINNNYLDLNLRDLRLQIDAEYKLTDQLTYNFNASTRYVNSTIEHNVKRNSNVVKAYNADETTIVRNANIFLYTDPNDLNAIPVPVFPRGGIYTKNDNYLTTYYLRNSLSYTAEVNEKHEFDFLLGQEMRYVDRNRNGLTGYGLQFDNGYTPFTDPRLLEKIIEGGGNYFSVSQERERTVAFFGKATYAFDNRYIFSITGRYDGSNKQGRSASSRWLPTGTISAKWNLSGEDFMKNIEETINNLQLRASYGLVATPGAATNALPIFRTQITDRLNSSDRESALNIASLQNSELTWEKQYELNLGLDLGLFNNRIAVTTDVYFRDIFDNVDFVRTSGIGGEFIKQGNNASVKTNGIEFSLSTTNVKTDNFSWITSLNASYFNQKITKLQNRPNVFGLVRGTGGNAEGYPINSLFSFKFDGLTNEGIPKFDLSKAKDKNNVDFQDLENITDYLVFEGSVDPNISGGFTNTFIYKNWNLNFLITGSGGNKIRLDPRFKSSYSDLDVFSKDFKNRWLLPGDENITNIPVIASRRLQQKYGSTLVQTYNAYNNSTARVADGSFVRMKNISLGYNFDKGFVEKLGLSYFKVSLQGTNLFLLYSDKKLNGQDPEFYQAGGVALPIRRQYTLSLNLGI
;
A
#
# COMPACT_ATOMS: atom_id res chain seq x y z
N MET A 1 -26.96 -66.68 -49.74
CA MET A 1 -28.04 -65.81 -50.24
C MET A 1 -28.85 -65.34 -49.05
N ASP A 2 -28.44 -64.17 -48.57
CA ASP A 2 -29.12 -63.13 -47.80
C ASP A 2 -30.46 -63.45 -47.12
N ASN A 3 -30.39 -63.62 -45.80
CA ASN A 3 -31.52 -63.44 -44.90
C ASN A 3 -31.75 -61.93 -44.68
N PHE A 4 -32.86 -61.42 -45.23
CA PHE A 4 -33.42 -60.12 -44.93
C PHE A 4 -33.77 -60.02 -43.43
N THR A 5 -33.05 -59.17 -42.70
CA THR A 5 -33.51 -58.67 -41.40
C THR A 5 -34.26 -57.36 -41.62
N SER A 6 -35.55 -57.40 -41.27
CA SER A 6 -36.48 -56.28 -41.26
C SER A 6 -35.94 -55.12 -40.40
N GLY A 7 -35.60 -54.01 -41.05
CA GLY A 7 -35.36 -52.74 -40.38
C GLY A 7 -36.69 -52.16 -39.90
N LYS A 8 -36.92 -52.16 -38.57
CA LYS A 8 -37.96 -51.32 -37.97
C LYS A 8 -37.59 -49.86 -38.20
N ASN A 9 -38.28 -49.20 -39.13
CA ASN A 9 -38.29 -47.73 -39.20
C ASN A 9 -38.97 -47.19 -37.93
N ILE A 10 -38.17 -46.67 -37.00
CA ILE A 10 -38.68 -46.00 -35.79
C ILE A 10 -39.12 -44.58 -36.20
N PHE A 11 -40.43 -44.41 -36.41
CA PHE A 11 -41.05 -43.10 -36.67
C PHE A 11 -40.83 -42.17 -35.48
N GLN A 12 -40.53 -40.89 -35.75
CA GLN A 12 -40.52 -39.84 -34.73
C GLN A 12 -41.93 -39.69 -34.17
N LYS A 13 -42.05 -39.66 -32.84
CA LYS A 13 -43.32 -39.40 -32.14
C LYS A 13 -43.25 -38.04 -31.46
N LYS A 14 -44.38 -37.35 -31.40
CA LYS A 14 -44.53 -36.11 -30.62
C LYS A 14 -44.64 -36.49 -29.15
N ILE A 15 -43.60 -36.16 -28.38
CA ILE A 15 -43.56 -36.32 -26.93
C ILE A 15 -44.05 -35.03 -26.29
N THR A 16 -44.94 -35.13 -25.32
CA THR A 16 -45.47 -34.00 -24.56
C THR A 16 -45.28 -34.24 -23.06
N GLY A 17 -45.28 -33.18 -22.26
CA GLY A 17 -45.20 -33.34 -20.81
C GLY A 17 -45.22 -32.01 -20.07
N SER A 18 -45.31 -32.11 -18.75
CA SER A 18 -45.23 -30.99 -17.82
C SER A 18 -43.98 -31.10 -16.95
N ILE A 19 -43.38 -29.96 -16.63
CA ILE A 19 -42.16 -29.86 -15.83
C ILE A 19 -42.49 -29.06 -14.57
N THR A 20 -42.28 -29.68 -13.41
CA THR A 20 -42.62 -29.12 -12.09
C THR A 20 -41.43 -29.21 -11.13
N ASP A 21 -41.44 -28.43 -10.05
CA ASP A 21 -40.50 -28.57 -8.94
C ASP A 21 -40.95 -29.63 -7.92
N THR A 22 -40.16 -29.86 -6.86
CA THR A 22 -40.51 -30.80 -5.78
C THR A 22 -41.75 -30.40 -4.98
N ASN A 23 -42.20 -29.14 -5.10
CA ASN A 23 -43.42 -28.61 -4.49
C ASN A 23 -44.61 -28.60 -5.48
N SER A 24 -44.49 -29.27 -6.63
CA SER A 24 -45.49 -29.32 -7.69
C SER A 24 -45.81 -27.98 -8.37
N GLN A 25 -44.93 -26.98 -8.28
CA GLN A 25 -45.05 -25.73 -9.02
C GLN A 25 -44.50 -25.87 -10.45
N PRO A 26 -45.18 -25.35 -11.48
CA PRO A 26 -44.73 -25.45 -12.86
C PRO A 26 -43.46 -24.61 -13.10
N ILE A 27 -42.51 -25.16 -13.88
CA ILE A 27 -41.26 -24.49 -14.21
C ILE A 27 -41.26 -24.11 -15.69
N GLY A 28 -41.37 -22.81 -15.96
CA GLY A 28 -41.28 -22.28 -17.33
C GLY A 28 -39.85 -22.03 -17.80
N GLY A 29 -39.63 -22.14 -19.11
CA GLY A 29 -38.34 -21.86 -19.74
C GLY A 29 -37.28 -22.97 -19.58
N VAL A 30 -37.68 -24.19 -19.21
CA VAL A 30 -36.77 -25.35 -19.16
C VAL A 30 -36.42 -25.78 -20.57
N SER A 31 -35.12 -25.88 -20.87
CA SER A 31 -34.63 -26.41 -22.15
C SER A 31 -34.73 -27.93 -22.16
N VAL A 32 -35.43 -28.48 -23.15
CA VAL A 32 -35.60 -29.92 -23.40
C VAL A 32 -34.87 -30.26 -24.70
N LEU A 33 -33.77 -31.00 -24.61
CA LEU A 33 -32.87 -31.30 -25.72
C LEU A 33 -32.78 -32.81 -25.96
N ILE A 34 -32.67 -33.26 -27.21
CA ILE A 34 -32.33 -34.66 -27.51
C ILE A 34 -30.80 -34.82 -27.46
N LYS A 35 -30.30 -35.63 -26.53
CA LYS A 35 -28.89 -35.91 -26.29
C LYS A 35 -28.17 -36.31 -27.57
N GLY A 36 -27.07 -35.61 -27.89
CA GLY A 36 -26.28 -35.83 -29.10
C GLY A 36 -26.82 -35.13 -30.36
N THR A 37 -27.84 -34.27 -30.25
CA THR A 37 -28.39 -33.49 -31.37
C THR A 37 -28.59 -32.01 -31.01
N ASN A 38 -28.79 -31.15 -32.01
CA ASN A 38 -29.17 -29.75 -31.82
C ASN A 38 -30.69 -29.52 -31.79
N LYS A 39 -31.50 -30.59 -31.63
CA LYS A 39 -32.96 -30.50 -31.59
C LYS A 39 -33.43 -30.35 -30.15
N GLY A 40 -34.11 -29.24 -29.86
CA GLY A 40 -34.71 -28.99 -28.56
C GLY A 40 -35.84 -27.98 -28.60
N VAL A 41 -36.58 -27.90 -27.50
CA VAL A 41 -37.69 -26.96 -27.25
C VAL A 41 -37.57 -26.40 -25.84
N ALA A 42 -38.22 -25.27 -25.57
CA ALA A 42 -38.35 -24.75 -24.20
C ALA A 42 -39.75 -25.05 -23.66
N SER A 43 -39.91 -25.23 -22.35
CA SER A 43 -41.24 -25.25 -21.73
C SER A 43 -41.88 -23.86 -21.70
N ASP A 44 -43.21 -23.82 -21.81
CA ASP A 44 -44.01 -22.60 -21.66
C ASP A 44 -44.14 -22.15 -20.18
N PHE A 45 -44.83 -21.05 -19.92
CA PHE A 45 -45.00 -20.51 -18.56
C PHE A 45 -45.73 -21.45 -17.59
N ASP A 46 -46.54 -22.38 -18.11
CA ASP A 46 -47.27 -23.38 -17.32
C ASP A 46 -46.48 -24.69 -17.19
N GLY A 47 -45.20 -24.69 -17.61
CA GLY A 47 -44.29 -25.82 -17.52
C GLY A 47 -44.49 -26.91 -18.57
N ASN A 48 -45.34 -26.69 -19.58
CA ASN A 48 -45.61 -27.68 -20.61
C ASN A 48 -44.60 -27.61 -21.75
N TYR A 49 -44.26 -28.76 -22.35
CA TYR A 49 -43.38 -28.84 -23.51
C TYR A 49 -43.88 -29.85 -24.54
N SER A 50 -43.43 -29.70 -25.79
CA SER A 50 -43.65 -30.70 -26.83
C SER A 50 -42.48 -30.80 -27.81
N ILE A 51 -41.93 -32.01 -27.97
CA ILE A 51 -40.75 -32.29 -28.78
C ILE A 51 -40.93 -33.56 -29.62
N ASN A 52 -40.44 -33.58 -30.86
CA ASN A 52 -40.44 -34.77 -31.71
C ASN A 52 -39.18 -35.61 -31.45
N ALA A 53 -39.33 -36.78 -30.83
CA ALA A 53 -38.23 -37.70 -30.49
C ALA A 53 -38.56 -39.15 -30.89
N LYS A 54 -37.54 -40.00 -31.04
CA LYS A 54 -37.67 -41.43 -31.33
C LYS A 54 -37.58 -42.25 -30.04
N GLU A 55 -38.19 -43.43 -30.06
CA GLU A 55 -38.00 -44.41 -28.98
C GLU A 55 -36.51 -44.79 -28.88
N GLY A 56 -35.93 -44.67 -27.68
CA GLY A 56 -34.50 -44.80 -27.42
C GLY A 56 -33.71 -43.49 -27.32
N ASP A 57 -34.25 -42.36 -27.80
CA ASP A 57 -33.63 -41.05 -27.63
C ASP A 57 -33.60 -40.67 -26.13
N VAL A 58 -32.60 -39.90 -25.71
CA VAL A 58 -32.51 -39.38 -24.33
C VAL A 58 -32.82 -37.89 -24.34
N LEU A 59 -33.88 -37.49 -23.63
CA LEU A 59 -34.23 -36.10 -23.40
C LEU A 59 -33.46 -35.57 -22.20
N ILE A 60 -32.80 -34.43 -22.38
CA ILE A 60 -32.08 -33.69 -21.34
C ILE A 60 -32.92 -32.46 -20.97
N PHE A 61 -33.29 -32.35 -19.70
CA PHE A 61 -34.05 -31.23 -19.14
C PHE A 61 -33.10 -30.34 -18.34
N GLN A 62 -32.94 -29.09 -18.77
CA GLN A 62 -32.01 -28.13 -18.19
C GLN A 62 -32.72 -26.81 -17.88
N SER A 63 -32.63 -26.37 -16.63
CA SER A 63 -33.10 -25.06 -16.19
C SER A 63 -32.11 -24.45 -15.22
N LEU A 64 -31.98 -23.11 -15.26
CA LEU A 64 -31.09 -22.39 -14.38
C LEU A 64 -31.63 -22.46 -12.94
N GLY A 65 -30.87 -23.04 -12.03
CA GLY A 65 -31.32 -23.26 -10.64
C GLY A 65 -31.62 -24.72 -10.28
N PHE A 66 -31.74 -25.61 -11.27
CA PHE A 66 -32.21 -26.99 -11.10
C PHE A 66 -31.17 -28.03 -11.55
N GLN A 67 -31.19 -29.22 -10.96
CA GLN A 67 -30.34 -30.33 -11.42
C GLN A 67 -30.74 -30.76 -12.83
N THR A 68 -29.76 -30.98 -13.71
CA THR A 68 -30.03 -31.52 -15.05
C THR A 68 -30.56 -32.93 -14.92
N ARG A 69 -31.69 -33.22 -15.56
CA ARG A 69 -32.32 -34.55 -15.54
C ARG A 69 -32.33 -35.14 -16.94
N GLU A 70 -31.89 -36.39 -17.08
CA GLU A 70 -31.93 -37.14 -18.33
C GLU A 70 -33.02 -38.22 -18.26
N ILE A 71 -33.88 -38.31 -19.27
CA ILE A 71 -34.94 -39.32 -19.36
C ILE A 71 -34.93 -39.94 -20.75
N ARG A 72 -34.85 -41.27 -20.81
CA ARG A 72 -34.94 -42.03 -22.06
C ARG A 72 -36.39 -42.14 -22.51
N VAL A 73 -36.65 -41.83 -23.79
CA VAL A 73 -37.96 -41.98 -24.43
C VAL A 73 -38.26 -43.47 -24.61
N THR A 74 -39.36 -43.93 -24.02
CA THR A 74 -39.87 -45.30 -24.11
C THR A 74 -41.10 -45.34 -25.02
N THR A 75 -42.03 -46.28 -24.80
CA THR A 75 -43.30 -46.35 -25.54
C THR A 75 -44.29 -45.24 -25.18
N SER A 76 -44.11 -44.55 -24.04
CA SER A 76 -44.97 -43.45 -23.60
C SER A 76 -44.74 -42.17 -24.40
N THR A 77 -45.82 -41.53 -24.85
CA THR A 77 -45.78 -40.20 -25.47
C THR A 77 -45.92 -39.05 -24.48
N ILE A 78 -46.17 -39.35 -23.20
CA ILE A 78 -46.27 -38.38 -22.11
C ILE A 78 -45.14 -38.61 -21.11
N ILE A 79 -44.32 -37.59 -20.86
CA ILE A 79 -43.21 -37.64 -19.90
C ILE A 79 -43.30 -36.40 -19.00
N ASN A 80 -43.82 -36.58 -17.79
CA ASN A 80 -43.80 -35.52 -16.77
C ASN A 80 -42.49 -35.57 -15.98
N VAL A 81 -41.91 -34.41 -15.71
CA VAL A 81 -40.58 -34.30 -15.11
C VAL A 81 -40.64 -33.42 -13.87
N VAL A 82 -40.19 -33.97 -12.75
CA VAL A 82 -39.92 -33.17 -11.55
C VAL A 82 -38.45 -32.79 -11.56
N LEU A 83 -38.14 -31.50 -11.55
CA LEU A 83 -36.77 -31.03 -11.39
C LEU A 83 -36.54 -30.65 -9.93
N SER A 84 -35.52 -31.24 -9.32
CA SER A 84 -35.06 -30.82 -8.00
C SER A 84 -34.19 -29.58 -8.14
N GLU A 85 -34.36 -28.61 -7.24
CA GLU A 85 -33.42 -27.49 -7.13
C GLU A 85 -31.99 -28.03 -6.99
N SER A 86 -31.05 -27.43 -7.72
CA SER A 86 -29.65 -27.75 -7.54
C SER A 86 -29.19 -27.19 -6.21
N SER A 87 -28.90 -28.08 -5.25
CA SER A 87 -28.29 -27.75 -3.96
C SER A 87 -26.94 -27.04 -4.09
N GLU A 88 -26.35 -26.98 -5.30
CA GLU A 88 -25.14 -26.19 -5.56
C GLU A 88 -25.38 -24.67 -5.60
N ASN A 89 -26.64 -24.19 -5.71
CA ASN A 89 -26.94 -22.75 -5.57
C ASN A 89 -27.13 -22.29 -4.12
N LEU A 90 -27.01 -23.22 -3.16
CA LEU A 90 -26.89 -22.96 -1.72
C LEU A 90 -25.46 -23.28 -1.23
N GLU A 91 -24.43 -22.93 -2.01
CA GLU A 91 -23.10 -22.73 -1.42
C GLU A 91 -23.20 -21.59 -0.40
N GLY A 92 -23.50 -21.95 0.86
CA GLY A 92 -23.33 -21.04 1.99
C GLY A 92 -21.92 -20.45 1.92
N ILE A 93 -21.76 -19.19 2.32
CA ILE A 93 -20.47 -18.50 2.27
C ILE A 93 -19.39 -19.40 2.89
N VAL A 94 -18.47 -19.88 2.05
CA VAL A 94 -17.31 -20.67 2.47
C VAL A 94 -16.19 -19.69 2.81
N ILE A 95 -15.65 -19.81 4.02
CA ILE A 95 -14.48 -19.07 4.45
C ILE A 95 -13.27 -19.90 4.05
N THR A 96 -12.33 -19.28 3.33
CA THR A 96 -11.07 -19.93 2.96
C THR A 96 -10.01 -19.45 3.93
N THR A 97 -9.50 -20.36 4.76
CA THR A 97 -8.35 -20.06 5.64
C THR A 97 -7.01 -20.25 4.93
N GLY A 98 -7.03 -20.68 3.67
CA GLY A 98 -5.86 -21.08 2.88
C GLY A 98 -5.33 -22.48 3.17
N TYR A 99 -5.75 -23.10 4.27
CA TYR A 99 -5.47 -24.51 4.61
C TYR A 99 -6.71 -25.39 4.44
N ASP A 100 -7.87 -24.87 4.85
CA ASP A 100 -9.16 -25.54 4.72
C ASP A 100 -10.24 -24.57 4.19
N LYS A 101 -11.33 -25.17 3.72
CA LYS A 101 -12.55 -24.48 3.30
C LYS A 101 -13.62 -24.83 4.33
N VAL A 102 -14.03 -23.85 5.13
CA VAL A 102 -14.98 -24.07 6.24
C VAL A 102 -16.26 -23.29 5.97
N SER A 103 -17.41 -23.91 6.24
CA SER A 103 -18.69 -23.20 6.13
C SER A 103 -18.77 -22.09 7.18
N LYS A 104 -19.40 -20.95 6.84
CA LYS A 104 -19.60 -19.83 7.79
C LYS A 104 -20.27 -20.25 9.10
N LYS A 105 -21.14 -21.26 9.08
CA LYS A 105 -21.83 -21.77 10.29
C LYS A 105 -20.85 -22.40 11.28
N LYS A 106 -19.83 -23.11 10.80
CA LYS A 106 -18.83 -23.83 11.62
C LYS A 106 -17.59 -23.01 11.96
N PHE A 107 -17.34 -21.92 11.25
CA PHE A 107 -16.19 -21.06 11.54
C PHE A 107 -16.37 -20.31 12.87
N THR A 108 -15.40 -20.45 13.76
CA THR A 108 -15.40 -19.90 15.13
C THR A 108 -14.62 -18.59 15.28
N GLY A 109 -13.72 -18.28 14.34
CA GLY A 109 -12.87 -17.09 14.38
C GLY A 109 -13.52 -15.82 13.81
N ALA A 110 -12.80 -14.71 13.91
CA ALA A 110 -13.15 -13.42 13.34
C ALA A 110 -12.62 -13.26 11.92
N THR A 111 -13.54 -13.21 10.95
CA THR A 111 -13.22 -13.00 9.55
C THR A 111 -14.13 -11.99 8.89
N SER A 112 -13.61 -11.30 7.87
CA SER A 112 -14.40 -10.51 6.94
C SER A 112 -14.19 -11.05 5.53
N THR A 113 -15.24 -11.67 4.97
CA THR A 113 -15.26 -12.12 3.58
C THR A 113 -15.84 -11.04 2.69
N ILE A 114 -15.04 -10.57 1.72
CA ILE A 114 -15.44 -9.53 0.76
C ILE A 114 -15.35 -10.12 -0.64
N LYS A 115 -16.47 -10.14 -1.37
CA LYS A 115 -16.49 -10.55 -2.78
C LYS A 115 -15.88 -9.45 -3.64
N ILE A 116 -15.17 -9.83 -4.71
CA ILE A 116 -14.54 -8.84 -5.59
C ILE A 116 -15.55 -7.87 -6.21
N ALA A 117 -16.80 -8.32 -6.45
CA ALA A 117 -17.85 -7.49 -7.04
C ALA A 117 -18.23 -6.28 -6.16
N ASP A 118 -18.09 -6.41 -4.85
CA ASP A 118 -18.38 -5.33 -3.88
C ASP A 118 -17.12 -4.51 -3.56
N LEU A 119 -15.94 -5.07 -3.81
CA LEU A 119 -14.64 -4.48 -3.53
C LEU A 119 -14.09 -3.64 -4.69
N LYS A 120 -14.26 -4.12 -5.93
CA LYS A 120 -13.57 -3.59 -7.11
C LYS A 120 -13.91 -2.12 -7.31
N LEU A 121 -12.87 -1.29 -7.41
CA LEU A 121 -12.94 0.09 -7.84
C LEU A 121 -12.25 0.17 -9.21
N ASP A 122 -13.01 0.41 -10.28
CA ASP A 122 -12.43 0.51 -11.61
C ASP A 122 -11.43 1.68 -11.67
N GLY A 123 -10.33 1.49 -12.40
CA GLY A 123 -9.24 2.48 -12.48
C GLY A 123 -8.32 2.51 -11.26
N VAL A 124 -8.63 1.80 -10.17
CA VAL A 124 -7.68 1.53 -9.07
C VAL A 124 -7.00 0.20 -9.37
N ILE A 125 -5.67 0.19 -9.49
CA ILE A 125 -4.97 -1.03 -9.94
C ILE A 125 -4.49 -1.90 -8.77
N ASP A 126 -4.03 -1.29 -7.68
CA ASP A 126 -3.57 -2.03 -6.50
C ASP A 126 -4.77 -2.41 -5.62
N VAL A 127 -4.99 -3.73 -5.48
CA VAL A 127 -6.11 -4.32 -4.75
C VAL A 127 -6.06 -3.98 -3.25
N THR A 128 -4.87 -3.79 -2.67
CA THR A 128 -4.73 -3.44 -1.24
C THR A 128 -5.50 -2.17 -0.89
N ARG A 129 -5.53 -1.20 -1.81
CA ARG A 129 -6.16 0.12 -1.61
C ARG A 129 -7.67 0.07 -1.72
N MET A 130 -8.23 -0.97 -2.36
CA MET A 130 -9.66 -1.15 -2.48
C MET A 130 -10.32 -1.57 -1.16
N LEU A 131 -9.53 -2.17 -0.25
CA LEU A 131 -10.01 -2.66 1.05
C LEU A 131 -10.33 -1.55 2.05
N GLU A 132 -9.98 -0.29 1.74
CA GLU A 132 -10.17 0.86 2.61
C GLU A 132 -11.66 1.06 2.92
N GLY A 133 -12.02 1.07 4.21
CA GLY A 133 -13.40 1.21 4.67
C GLY A 133 -14.34 0.06 4.28
N ARG A 134 -13.81 -1.11 3.89
CA ARG A 134 -14.62 -2.29 3.54
C ARG A 134 -14.75 -3.32 4.67
N SER A 135 -13.88 -3.25 5.67
CA SER A 135 -13.83 -4.20 6.79
C SER A 135 -13.58 -3.46 8.11
N ALA A 136 -14.39 -3.73 9.13
CA ALA A 136 -14.16 -3.23 10.49
C ALA A 136 -12.87 -3.83 11.06
N GLY A 137 -12.08 -3.01 11.76
CA GLY A 137 -10.81 -3.41 12.38
C GLY A 137 -9.62 -3.37 11.43
N VAL A 138 -9.82 -2.97 10.17
CA VAL A 138 -8.75 -2.81 9.18
C VAL A 138 -8.57 -1.34 8.90
N ASN A 139 -7.38 -0.83 9.21
CA ASN A 139 -7.00 0.54 8.95
C ASN A 139 -5.97 0.57 7.82
N ILE A 140 -6.27 1.36 6.78
CA ILE A 140 -5.44 1.52 5.58
C ILE A 140 -5.12 2.99 5.43
N GLN A 141 -3.84 3.32 5.45
CA GLN A 141 -3.34 4.67 5.17
C GLN A 141 -2.63 4.69 3.81
N ASN A 142 -3.13 5.52 2.91
CA ASN A 142 -2.53 5.71 1.59
C ASN A 142 -1.40 6.75 1.62
N ILE A 143 -0.26 6.39 2.21
CA ILE A 143 0.91 7.29 2.41
C ILE A 143 1.43 7.90 1.10
N SER A 144 1.32 7.17 -0.01
CA SER A 144 1.67 7.61 -1.36
C SER A 144 0.69 7.03 -2.36
N GLY A 145 0.35 7.79 -3.41
CA GLY A 145 -0.45 7.38 -4.57
C GLY A 145 0.38 6.87 -5.75
N THR A 146 1.71 6.76 -5.61
CA THR A 146 2.59 6.25 -6.66
C THR A 146 2.43 4.74 -6.84
N PHE A 147 2.38 4.27 -8.09
CA PHE A 147 2.21 2.85 -8.41
C PHE A 147 3.36 2.01 -7.84
N GLY A 148 3.01 0.86 -7.23
CA GLY A 148 3.95 -0.08 -6.62
C GLY A 148 4.32 0.22 -5.16
N ALA A 149 3.98 1.41 -4.64
CA ALA A 149 4.09 1.72 -3.22
C ALA A 149 2.96 1.08 -2.42
N ALA A 150 3.31 0.30 -1.40
CA ALA A 150 2.35 -0.32 -0.50
C ALA A 150 1.69 0.76 0.40
N PRO A 151 0.36 0.70 0.63
CA PRO A 151 -0.26 1.44 1.72
C PRO A 151 0.17 0.83 3.06
N LYS A 152 0.13 1.63 4.14
CA LYS A 152 0.28 1.07 5.49
C LYS A 152 -1.05 0.45 5.90
N ILE A 153 -1.04 -0.86 6.13
CA ILE A 153 -2.22 -1.63 6.58
C ILE A 153 -1.94 -2.14 7.99
N THR A 154 -2.90 -1.94 8.87
CA THR A 154 -2.89 -2.50 10.23
C THR A 154 -4.23 -3.15 10.51
N ILE A 155 -4.21 -4.34 11.11
CA ILE A 155 -5.41 -5.07 11.53
C ILE A 155 -5.44 -5.05 13.06
N ARG A 156 -6.43 -4.35 13.62
CA ARG A 156 -6.60 -4.16 15.08
C ARG A 156 -5.37 -3.51 15.74
N GLY A 157 -4.83 -2.47 15.09
CA GLY A 157 -3.66 -1.71 15.53
C GLY A 157 -2.32 -2.32 15.13
N SER A 158 -1.23 -1.62 15.43
CA SER A 158 0.15 -2.10 15.20
C SER A 158 0.51 -3.16 16.23
N SER A 159 1.31 -4.16 15.87
CA SER A 159 1.65 -5.26 16.78
C SER A 159 3.12 -5.22 17.22
N SER A 160 4.00 -4.58 16.44
CA SER A 160 5.41 -4.34 16.76
C SER A 160 5.68 -2.85 16.95
N VAL A 161 6.63 -2.53 17.83
CA VAL A 161 7.10 -1.16 18.06
C VAL A 161 8.11 -0.72 17.00
N PHE A 162 9.01 -1.62 16.58
CA PHE A 162 10.07 -1.36 15.60
C PHE A 162 10.11 -2.34 14.42
N GLY A 163 9.32 -3.42 14.46
CA GLY A 163 9.22 -4.40 13.38
C GLY A 163 8.21 -4.04 12.30
N ASN A 164 8.16 -4.89 11.27
CA ASN A 164 7.18 -4.77 10.20
C ASN A 164 5.76 -5.11 10.71
N ASN A 165 4.81 -4.20 10.46
CA ASN A 165 3.42 -4.31 10.88
C ASN A 165 2.46 -4.68 9.75
N THR A 166 2.96 -4.99 8.54
CA THR A 166 2.11 -5.41 7.42
C THR A 166 1.45 -6.77 7.70
N PRO A 167 0.20 -6.97 7.27
CA PRO A 167 -0.46 -8.28 7.36
C PRO A 167 0.19 -9.28 6.40
N LEU A 168 0.00 -10.57 6.69
CA LEU A 168 0.45 -11.63 5.80
C LEU A 168 -0.49 -11.73 4.59
N TYR A 169 0.04 -11.64 3.38
CA TYR A 169 -0.73 -11.92 2.16
C TYR A 169 -0.62 -13.40 1.80
N VAL A 170 -1.76 -14.02 1.50
CA VAL A 170 -1.82 -15.41 1.05
C VAL A 170 -2.63 -15.45 -0.23
N ILE A 171 -2.10 -16.09 -1.27
CA ILE A 171 -2.79 -16.22 -2.54
C ILE A 171 -2.96 -17.70 -2.82
N ASP A 172 -4.20 -18.16 -2.97
CA ASP A 172 -4.55 -19.57 -3.21
C ASP A 172 -3.84 -20.53 -2.24
N GLY A 173 -3.75 -20.17 -0.96
CA GLY A 173 -3.17 -21.00 0.10
C GLY A 173 -1.65 -20.89 0.29
N VAL A 174 -0.95 -20.13 -0.55
CA VAL A 174 0.50 -19.91 -0.46
C VAL A 174 0.81 -18.50 0.04
N VAL A 175 1.75 -18.38 0.97
CA VAL A 175 2.21 -17.09 1.49
C VAL A 175 2.99 -16.31 0.43
N GLN A 176 2.64 -15.04 0.26
CA GLN A 176 3.30 -14.12 -0.66
C GLN A 176 4.33 -13.27 0.08
N GLU A 177 5.62 -13.51 -0.17
CA GLU A 177 6.70 -12.74 0.45
C GLU A 177 6.89 -11.34 -0.16
N ASP A 178 7.26 -10.37 0.67
CA ASP A 178 7.62 -9.03 0.21
C ASP A 178 9.00 -9.04 -0.48
N ILE A 179 9.13 -8.29 -1.59
CA ILE A 179 10.38 -8.15 -2.34
C ILE A 179 11.39 -7.34 -1.50
N VAL A 180 10.91 -6.25 -0.90
CA VAL A 180 11.64 -5.42 0.05
C VAL A 180 10.73 -5.20 1.25
N GLU A 181 11.20 -5.56 2.43
CA GLU A 181 10.51 -5.27 3.69
C GLU A 181 10.69 -3.77 4.00
N ALA A 182 9.58 -3.06 4.23
CA ALA A 182 9.59 -1.62 4.48
C ALA A 182 8.81 -1.27 5.75
N ASP A 183 9.46 -0.56 6.67
CA ASP A 183 8.80 -0.01 7.86
C ASP A 183 8.06 1.32 7.57
N PHE A 184 7.34 1.84 8.56
CA PHE A 184 6.58 3.09 8.41
C PHE A 184 7.45 4.30 8.03
N SER A 185 8.65 4.42 8.58
CA SER A 185 9.56 5.52 8.29
C SER A 185 10.08 5.45 6.85
N GLN A 186 10.29 4.25 6.34
CA GLN A 186 10.71 4.02 4.96
C GLN A 186 9.56 4.28 3.97
N LEU A 187 8.34 3.83 4.28
CA LEU A 187 7.15 4.10 3.45
C LEU A 187 6.83 5.61 3.37
N THR A 188 7.11 6.37 4.43
CA THR A 188 6.94 7.85 4.47
C THR A 188 8.17 8.64 4.01
N SER A 189 9.22 7.97 3.55
CA SER A 189 10.47 8.63 3.15
C SER A 189 10.48 9.14 1.71
N GLY A 190 9.68 8.55 0.81
CA GLY A 190 9.76 8.82 -0.64
C GLY A 190 10.97 8.19 -1.33
N ASN A 191 11.56 7.15 -0.73
CA ASN A 191 12.67 6.36 -1.31
C ASN A 191 12.21 5.57 -2.55
N ALA A 192 13.05 5.45 -3.57
CA ALA A 192 12.79 4.67 -4.78
C ALA A 192 12.43 3.20 -4.51
N GLU A 193 13.02 2.58 -3.48
CA GLU A 193 12.73 1.17 -3.11
C GLU A 193 11.26 0.96 -2.72
N THR A 194 10.54 2.02 -2.30
CA THR A 194 9.11 1.88 -1.99
C THR A 194 8.29 1.49 -3.23
N LEU A 195 8.77 1.73 -4.45
CA LEU A 195 8.07 1.34 -5.69
C LEU A 195 7.93 -0.18 -5.89
N ILE A 196 8.65 -0.99 -5.11
CA ILE A 196 8.59 -2.46 -5.13
C ILE A 196 8.14 -3.04 -3.79
N SER A 197 7.60 -2.21 -2.89
CA SER A 197 7.15 -2.63 -1.56
C SER A 197 5.81 -3.38 -1.56
N SER A 198 4.93 -3.14 -2.55
CA SER A 198 3.66 -3.87 -2.66
C SER A 198 3.87 -5.27 -3.25
N SER A 199 3.68 -6.31 -2.44
CA SER A 199 3.85 -7.72 -2.85
C SER A 199 2.75 -8.27 -3.75
N ILE A 200 1.61 -7.56 -3.86
CA ILE A 200 0.47 -7.97 -4.68
C ILE A 200 0.22 -7.06 -5.89
N ALA A 201 1.07 -6.05 -6.13
CA ALA A 201 0.95 -5.14 -7.29
C ALA A 201 1.08 -5.84 -8.66
N GLY A 202 1.54 -7.10 -8.70
CA GLY A 202 1.62 -7.93 -9.90
C GLY A 202 0.32 -8.63 -10.30
N ILE A 203 -0.70 -8.63 -9.43
CA ILE A 203 -1.95 -9.39 -9.62
C ILE A 203 -3.03 -8.46 -10.18
N SER A 204 -3.81 -8.96 -11.14
CA SER A 204 -4.96 -8.21 -11.66
C SER A 204 -6.16 -8.35 -10.72
N ALA A 205 -6.82 -7.25 -10.39
CA ALA A 205 -8.07 -7.26 -9.62
C ALA A 205 -9.17 -8.07 -10.34
N ASN A 206 -9.12 -8.16 -11.68
CA ASN A 206 -10.06 -8.93 -12.48
C ASN A 206 -9.91 -10.45 -12.33
N ASP A 207 -8.76 -10.93 -11.82
CA ASP A 207 -8.48 -12.35 -11.60
C ASP A 207 -8.88 -12.83 -10.21
N ILE A 208 -9.22 -11.90 -9.31
CA ILE A 208 -9.60 -12.19 -7.93
C ILE A 208 -11.07 -12.56 -7.87
N SER A 209 -11.42 -13.56 -7.07
CA SER A 209 -12.80 -13.97 -6.80
C SER A 209 -13.32 -13.32 -5.51
N LYS A 210 -12.56 -13.46 -4.42
CA LYS A 210 -12.87 -12.93 -3.10
C LYS A 210 -11.60 -12.70 -2.30
N ILE A 211 -11.73 -11.88 -1.24
CA ILE A 211 -10.71 -11.65 -0.24
C ILE A 211 -11.30 -11.94 1.13
N ASP A 212 -10.64 -12.82 1.88
CA ASP A 212 -10.97 -13.16 3.27
C ASP A 212 -9.92 -12.51 4.18
N ILE A 213 -10.35 -11.65 5.11
CA ILE A 213 -9.45 -11.00 6.09
C ILE A 213 -9.63 -11.70 7.43
N LEU A 214 -8.58 -12.40 7.87
CA LEU A 214 -8.52 -13.14 9.14
C LEU A 214 -7.94 -12.20 10.21
N LYS A 215 -8.74 -11.90 11.25
CA LYS A 215 -8.44 -10.81 12.18
C LYS A 215 -8.01 -11.24 13.57
N ASP A 216 -8.48 -12.38 14.06
CA ASP A 216 -8.17 -12.90 15.39
C ASP A 216 -7.20 -14.07 15.37
N ALA A 217 -6.67 -14.41 16.55
CA ALA A 217 -5.80 -15.55 16.75
C ALA A 217 -6.42 -16.87 16.24
N SER A 218 -7.72 -17.14 16.47
CA SER A 218 -8.33 -18.40 16.04
C SER A 218 -8.46 -18.54 14.52
N ALA A 219 -8.70 -17.45 13.80
CA ALA A 219 -8.75 -17.46 12.34
C ALA A 219 -7.35 -17.60 11.72
N THR A 220 -6.33 -17.09 12.41
CA THR A 220 -4.96 -17.00 11.90
C THR A 220 -4.03 -18.11 12.41
N SER A 221 -4.49 -18.91 13.37
CA SER A 221 -3.71 -19.92 14.09
C SER A 221 -2.97 -20.93 13.21
N LEU A 222 -3.55 -21.32 12.07
CA LEU A 222 -2.92 -22.25 11.13
C LEU A 222 -1.67 -21.65 10.46
N TYR A 223 -1.60 -20.33 10.31
CA TYR A 223 -0.42 -19.62 9.83
C TYR A 223 0.60 -19.35 10.95
N GLY A 224 0.20 -19.55 12.21
CA GLY A 224 1.06 -19.55 13.39
C GLY A 224 1.84 -18.28 13.59
N ALA A 225 3.14 -18.45 13.79
CA ALA A 225 4.08 -17.39 14.13
C ALA A 225 4.36 -16.40 12.98
N ARG A 226 3.43 -16.11 12.08
CA ARG A 226 3.54 -15.04 11.05
C ARG A 226 2.26 -14.24 10.90
N ALA A 227 1.23 -14.61 11.64
CA ALA A 227 -0.11 -14.11 11.44
C ALA A 227 -0.60 -13.21 12.57
N ARG A 228 0.33 -12.79 13.45
CA ARG A 228 0.08 -11.79 14.51
C ARG A 228 -0.50 -10.49 13.96
N ASN A 229 -0.08 -10.08 12.76
CA ASN A 229 -0.55 -8.86 12.09
C ASN A 229 -1.89 -9.05 11.35
N GLY A 230 -2.51 -10.23 11.45
CA GLY A 230 -3.64 -10.67 10.64
C GLY A 230 -3.20 -11.20 9.27
N VAL A 231 -4.15 -11.82 8.56
CA VAL A 231 -3.90 -12.44 7.25
C VAL A 231 -4.94 -11.98 6.24
N VAL A 232 -4.48 -11.62 5.04
CA VAL A 232 -5.31 -11.28 3.90
C VAL A 232 -5.21 -12.43 2.88
N VAL A 233 -6.25 -13.26 2.83
CA VAL A 233 -6.32 -14.42 1.94
C VAL A 233 -7.04 -14.02 0.66
N ILE A 234 -6.32 -14.07 -0.46
CA ILE A 234 -6.81 -13.78 -1.81
C ILE A 234 -7.09 -15.10 -2.51
N THR A 235 -8.34 -15.31 -2.93
CA THR A 235 -8.72 -16.47 -3.75
C THR A 235 -8.87 -16.02 -5.20
N THR A 236 -8.14 -16.66 -6.12
CA THR A 236 -8.26 -16.37 -7.56
C THR A 236 -9.43 -17.12 -8.19
N LYS A 237 -9.95 -16.59 -9.30
CA LYS A 237 -10.98 -17.24 -10.10
C LYS A 237 -10.50 -18.59 -10.63
N SER A 238 -11.42 -19.54 -10.75
CA SER A 238 -11.19 -20.88 -11.28
C SER A 238 -12.25 -21.24 -12.32
N GLY A 239 -11.93 -22.19 -13.19
CA GLY A 239 -12.89 -22.79 -14.10
C GLY A 239 -13.94 -23.63 -13.36
N ARG A 240 -14.97 -24.06 -14.11
CA ARG A 240 -15.99 -25.00 -13.63
C ARG A 240 -16.07 -26.18 -14.59
N LYS A 241 -16.29 -27.39 -14.04
CA LYS A 241 -16.53 -28.60 -14.84
C LYS A 241 -17.77 -28.43 -15.71
N SER A 242 -17.78 -29.11 -16.86
CA SER A 242 -18.94 -29.22 -17.76
C SER A 242 -19.60 -27.88 -18.08
N THR A 243 -18.80 -26.82 -18.17
CA THR A 243 -19.26 -25.45 -18.42
C THR A 243 -18.67 -24.98 -19.74
N PRO A 244 -19.49 -24.43 -20.66
CA PRO A 244 -18.99 -23.94 -21.93
C PRO A 244 -17.94 -22.85 -21.73
N LEU A 245 -17.08 -22.69 -22.73
CA LEU A 245 -16.10 -21.61 -22.76
C LEU A 245 -16.83 -20.27 -22.69
N LYS A 246 -16.49 -19.47 -21.68
CA LYS A 246 -16.88 -18.07 -21.56
C LYS A 246 -15.64 -17.20 -21.73
N ILE A 247 -15.75 -16.20 -22.59
CA ILE A 247 -14.69 -15.21 -22.79
C ILE A 247 -15.19 -13.90 -22.21
N SER A 248 -14.40 -13.25 -21.36
CA SER A 248 -14.74 -11.95 -20.81
C SER A 248 -13.66 -10.94 -21.13
N TYR A 249 -14.07 -9.77 -21.60
CA TYR A 249 -13.19 -8.64 -21.87
C TYR A 249 -13.63 -7.45 -21.02
N SER A 250 -12.68 -6.84 -20.33
CA SER A 250 -12.87 -5.62 -19.53
C SER A 250 -11.90 -4.56 -20.01
N LEU A 251 -12.43 -3.37 -20.30
CA LEU A 251 -11.68 -2.16 -20.63
C LEU A 251 -12.01 -1.10 -19.59
N GLU A 252 -10.98 -0.52 -18.98
CA GLU A 252 -11.12 0.63 -18.08
C GLU A 252 -10.26 1.78 -18.62
N GLU A 253 -10.91 2.92 -18.86
CA GLU A 253 -10.32 4.13 -19.39
C GLU A 253 -10.41 5.21 -18.31
N THR A 254 -9.25 5.66 -17.80
CA THR A 254 -9.18 6.55 -16.64
C THR A 254 -8.48 7.86 -16.97
N ILE A 255 -9.10 8.98 -16.59
CA ILE A 255 -8.51 10.32 -16.61
C ILE A 255 -8.35 10.87 -15.19
N ARG A 256 -7.40 11.79 -15.00
CA ARG A 256 -7.07 12.37 -13.69
C ARG A 256 -6.97 13.88 -13.76
N ASP A 257 -7.44 14.54 -12.70
CA ASP A 257 -7.39 15.99 -12.60
C ASP A 257 -5.96 16.50 -12.35
N ILE A 258 -5.65 17.69 -12.87
CA ILE A 258 -4.40 18.40 -12.55
C ILE A 258 -4.61 19.17 -11.24
N PRO A 259 -3.68 19.11 -10.26
CA PRO A 259 -3.82 19.87 -9.03
C PRO A 259 -3.87 21.39 -9.27
N GLN A 260 -4.53 22.11 -8.37
CA GLN A 260 -4.70 23.56 -8.48
C GLN A 260 -4.21 24.27 -7.21
N TYR A 261 -3.57 25.42 -7.35
CA TYR A 261 -3.06 26.23 -6.24
C TYR A 261 -4.14 26.79 -5.31
N SER A 262 -5.41 26.87 -5.76
CA SER A 262 -6.53 27.25 -4.90
C SER A 262 -6.71 26.31 -3.71
N ASN A 263 -6.26 25.06 -3.86
CA ASN A 263 -6.42 24.02 -2.85
C ASN A 263 -5.23 23.93 -1.88
N TYR A 264 -4.23 24.83 -1.99
CA TYR A 264 -3.02 24.80 -1.17
C TYR A 264 -2.70 26.16 -0.55
N ASP A 265 -1.98 26.11 0.57
CA ASP A 265 -1.54 27.28 1.31
C ASP A 265 -0.24 27.87 0.77
N ILE A 266 -0.31 28.49 -0.40
CA ILE A 266 0.83 29.09 -1.08
C ILE A 266 0.47 30.48 -1.62
N LEU A 267 1.39 31.43 -1.47
CA LEU A 267 1.27 32.77 -2.03
C LEU A 267 1.39 32.79 -3.57
N ASN A 268 0.74 33.77 -4.20
CA ASN A 268 0.96 34.05 -5.62
C ASN A 268 2.27 34.85 -5.84
N SER A 269 2.67 35.06 -7.10
CA SER A 269 3.94 35.76 -7.39
C SER A 269 4.03 37.18 -6.87
N LYS A 270 2.92 37.94 -6.90
CA LYS A 270 2.89 39.31 -6.41
C LYS A 270 3.09 39.38 -4.91
N GLU A 271 2.37 38.54 -4.18
CA GLU A 271 2.50 38.41 -2.73
C GLU A 271 3.89 37.90 -2.34
N ASN A 272 4.42 36.92 -3.08
CA ASN A 272 5.76 36.40 -2.84
C ASN A 272 6.83 37.48 -3.06
N LEU A 273 6.74 38.23 -4.15
CA LEU A 273 7.67 39.32 -4.44
C LEU A 273 7.66 40.40 -3.36
N SER A 274 6.50 40.68 -2.75
CA SER A 274 6.41 41.58 -1.60
C SER A 274 7.25 41.10 -0.42
N ILE A 275 7.27 39.79 -0.15
CA ILE A 275 8.13 39.20 0.90
C ILE A 275 9.59 39.24 0.48
N LEU A 276 9.91 38.99 -0.79
CA LEU A 276 11.29 39.11 -1.28
C LEU A 276 11.84 40.54 -1.12
N LYS A 277 11.02 41.57 -1.35
CA LYS A 277 11.39 42.97 -1.08
C LYS A 277 11.62 43.25 0.42
N GLU A 278 10.82 42.63 1.29
CA GLU A 278 11.09 42.70 2.73
C GLU A 278 12.41 42.02 3.09
N LEU A 279 12.70 40.85 2.51
CA LEU A 279 13.98 40.17 2.69
C LEU A 279 15.14 41.08 2.27
N GLU A 280 15.04 41.74 1.11
CA GLU A 280 16.00 42.75 0.66
C GLU A 280 16.21 43.84 1.73
N SER A 281 15.13 44.45 2.24
CA SER A 281 15.20 45.48 3.30
C SER A 281 15.80 44.98 4.62
N LYS A 282 15.73 43.67 4.88
CA LYS A 282 16.26 43.01 6.08
C LYS A 282 17.72 42.56 5.92
N GLY A 283 18.38 42.97 4.82
CA GLY A 283 19.79 42.69 4.53
C GLY A 283 20.02 41.34 3.84
N PHE A 284 18.98 40.70 3.33
CA PHE A 284 19.12 39.57 2.41
C PHE A 284 19.19 40.08 0.98
N LEU A 285 19.47 39.19 0.04
CA LEU A 285 19.34 39.45 -1.41
C LEU A 285 20.24 40.57 -2.00
N GLU A 286 21.28 41.00 -1.29
CA GLU A 286 22.27 41.95 -1.82
C GLU A 286 23.05 41.37 -3.02
N LEU A 287 23.32 42.20 -4.04
CA LEU A 287 23.85 41.76 -5.34
C LEU A 287 25.10 40.84 -5.28
N PRO A 288 26.19 41.17 -4.53
CA PRO A 288 27.36 40.30 -4.48
C PRO A 288 27.06 38.95 -3.85
N GLN A 289 26.17 38.92 -2.85
CA GLN A 289 25.80 37.71 -2.13
C GLN A 289 24.95 36.79 -3.01
N VAL A 290 23.94 37.35 -3.69
CA VAL A 290 23.02 36.56 -4.52
C VAL A 290 23.72 36.00 -5.76
N ALA A 291 24.59 36.77 -6.40
CA ALA A 291 25.34 36.33 -7.58
C ALA A 291 26.23 35.11 -7.32
N GLN A 292 26.53 34.79 -6.06
CA GLN A 292 27.40 33.70 -5.65
C GLN A 292 26.73 32.73 -4.67
N ALA A 293 25.43 32.87 -4.40
CA ALA A 293 24.73 32.01 -3.45
C ALA A 293 24.56 30.57 -3.99
N ARG A 294 24.49 29.59 -3.08
CA ARG A 294 24.15 28.19 -3.41
C ARG A 294 22.79 28.05 -4.10
N TYR A 295 21.84 28.85 -3.67
CA TYR A 295 20.46 28.89 -4.13
C TYR A 295 20.15 30.31 -4.61
N GLY A 296 19.58 30.43 -5.80
CA GLY A 296 19.30 31.73 -6.41
C GLY A 296 18.14 31.67 -7.39
N GLY A 297 17.12 32.51 -7.15
CA GLY A 297 15.93 32.69 -7.95
C GLY A 297 15.97 33.95 -8.82
N ILE A 298 14.93 34.77 -8.74
CA ILE A 298 14.80 35.95 -9.61
C ILE A 298 15.82 37.06 -9.32
N TYR A 299 16.28 37.21 -8.07
CA TYR A 299 17.35 38.16 -7.73
C TYR A 299 18.69 37.66 -8.27
N TYR A 300 18.88 36.34 -8.33
CA TYR A 300 20.05 35.76 -8.99
C TYR A 300 20.04 36.02 -10.49
N ILE A 301 18.91 35.76 -11.16
CA ILE A 301 18.78 36.06 -12.61
C ILE A 301 19.01 37.57 -12.85
N MET A 302 18.52 38.43 -11.96
CA MET A 302 18.76 39.87 -12.04
C MET A 302 20.25 40.22 -11.89
N ALA A 303 20.90 39.67 -10.86
CA ALA A 303 22.31 39.92 -10.57
C ALA A 303 23.22 39.42 -11.69
N ASP A 304 22.92 38.25 -12.25
CA ASP A 304 23.61 37.68 -13.41
C ASP A 304 23.53 38.61 -14.63
N LYS A 305 22.33 39.14 -14.95
CA LYS A 305 22.16 40.09 -16.06
C LYS A 305 22.85 41.44 -15.82
N ILE A 306 22.88 41.91 -14.58
CA ILE A 306 23.62 43.14 -14.22
C ILE A 306 25.12 42.93 -14.41
N ASN A 307 25.62 41.72 -14.18
CA ASN A 307 27.04 41.39 -14.29
C ASN A 307 27.47 40.88 -15.67
N THR A 308 26.53 40.55 -16.57
CA THR A 308 26.83 40.05 -17.91
C THR A 308 26.92 41.18 -18.93
N PHE A 309 28.11 41.41 -19.48
CA PHE A 309 28.35 42.40 -20.52
C PHE A 309 28.08 41.83 -21.91
N ASN A 310 27.34 42.56 -22.75
CA ASN A 310 27.11 42.23 -24.15
C ASN A 310 28.02 43.07 -25.06
N PRO A 311 29.05 42.47 -25.70
CA PRO A 311 29.96 43.19 -26.57
C PRO A 311 29.28 43.79 -27.81
N SER A 312 28.21 43.18 -28.32
CA SER A 312 27.51 43.66 -29.52
C SER A 312 26.71 44.94 -29.29
N THR A 313 26.23 45.16 -28.06
CA THR A 313 25.46 46.35 -27.68
C THR A 313 26.25 47.31 -26.79
N ASN A 314 27.53 47.00 -26.52
CA ASN A 314 28.43 47.73 -25.62
C ASN A 314 27.78 48.10 -24.26
N SER A 315 26.98 47.18 -23.71
CA SER A 315 26.17 47.41 -22.50
C SER A 315 25.94 46.11 -21.74
N PHE A 316 25.68 46.22 -20.43
CA PHE A 316 25.24 45.08 -19.63
C PHE A 316 23.82 44.64 -20.01
N LEU A 317 23.49 43.36 -19.83
CA LEU A 317 22.16 42.83 -20.14
C LEU A 317 21.04 43.47 -19.29
N LEU A 318 21.38 44.06 -18.14
CA LEU A 318 20.49 44.89 -17.33
C LEU A 318 21.27 46.05 -16.68
N ALA A 319 20.74 47.27 -16.76
CA ALA A 319 21.34 48.42 -16.09
C ALA A 319 21.18 48.32 -14.57
N ASN A 320 22.22 48.69 -13.82
CA ASN A 320 22.22 48.69 -12.34
C ASN A 320 21.58 49.96 -11.76
N THR A 321 20.36 50.32 -12.20
CA THR A 321 19.59 51.45 -11.65
C THR A 321 18.32 50.96 -10.95
N PRO A 322 17.78 51.70 -9.96
CA PRO A 322 16.53 51.33 -9.30
C PRO A 322 15.37 51.11 -10.28
N GLU A 323 15.26 51.94 -11.32
CA GLU A 323 14.19 51.86 -12.33
C GLU A 323 14.30 50.57 -13.16
N ALA A 324 15.50 50.23 -13.61
CA ALA A 324 15.75 49.03 -14.40
C ALA A 324 15.51 47.75 -13.58
N LYS A 325 15.97 47.72 -12.32
CA LYS A 325 15.71 46.61 -11.39
C LYS A 325 14.23 46.43 -11.11
N ASN A 326 13.52 47.51 -10.80
CA ASN A 326 12.08 47.46 -10.53
C ASN A 326 11.30 46.97 -11.77
N LYS A 327 11.65 47.46 -12.97
CA LYS A 327 11.03 46.99 -14.22
C LYS A 327 11.30 45.50 -14.47
N PHE A 328 12.52 45.03 -14.19
CA PHE A 328 12.85 43.60 -14.27
C PHE A 328 12.00 42.78 -13.30
N LEU A 329 11.95 43.16 -12.01
CA LEU A 329 11.17 42.44 -10.99
C LEU A 329 9.66 42.45 -11.29
N GLN A 330 9.13 43.53 -11.86
CA GLN A 330 7.72 43.64 -12.25
C GLN A 330 7.31 42.57 -13.26
N GLN A 331 8.22 42.16 -14.17
CA GLN A 331 7.96 41.06 -15.09
C GLN A 331 7.72 39.73 -14.36
N TYR A 332 8.48 39.45 -13.30
CA TYR A 332 8.33 38.22 -12.50
C TYR A 332 7.19 38.32 -11.46
N GLU A 333 6.81 39.54 -11.06
CA GLU A 333 5.58 39.80 -10.28
C GLU A 333 4.34 39.29 -11.04
N LEU A 334 4.30 39.54 -12.35
CA LEU A 334 3.18 39.20 -13.22
C LEU A 334 3.24 37.76 -13.78
N ALA A 335 4.36 37.05 -13.61
CA ALA A 335 4.55 35.71 -14.17
C ALA A 335 3.55 34.67 -13.62
N ASN A 336 3.33 34.68 -12.30
CA ASN A 336 2.39 33.81 -11.57
C ASN A 336 2.36 32.34 -12.04
N THR A 337 3.54 31.76 -12.27
CA THR A 337 3.70 30.46 -12.93
C THR A 337 2.87 29.37 -12.26
N ASN A 338 2.20 28.60 -13.11
CA ASN A 338 1.44 27.43 -12.69
C ASN A 338 2.27 26.16 -12.91
N TRP A 339 3.10 25.80 -11.91
CA TRP A 339 3.95 24.61 -12.01
C TRP A 339 3.16 23.31 -12.14
N PHE A 340 1.94 23.22 -11.58
CA PHE A 340 1.08 22.06 -11.77
C PHE A 340 0.73 21.87 -13.26
N LYS A 341 0.37 22.94 -13.97
CA LYS A 341 0.10 22.86 -15.42
C LYS A 341 1.36 22.57 -16.25
N THR A 342 2.54 22.92 -15.74
CA THR A 342 3.82 22.64 -16.40
C THR A 342 4.26 21.19 -16.23
N LEU A 343 4.05 20.60 -15.05
CA LEU A 343 4.62 19.31 -14.68
C LEU A 343 3.61 18.15 -14.72
N PHE A 344 2.31 18.45 -14.77
CA PHE A 344 1.24 17.46 -14.81
C PHE A 344 0.40 17.61 -16.07
N ARG A 345 -0.19 16.50 -16.50
CA ARG A 345 -1.06 16.43 -17.67
C ARG A 345 -2.26 15.53 -17.40
N GLN A 346 -3.36 15.84 -18.07
CA GLN A 346 -4.47 14.90 -18.20
C GLN A 346 -4.04 13.82 -19.18
N SER A 347 -3.70 12.64 -18.67
CA SER A 347 -3.33 11.47 -19.45
C SER A 347 -4.40 10.40 -19.34
N LEU A 348 -4.70 9.76 -20.47
CA LEU A 348 -5.60 8.61 -20.52
C LEU A 348 -4.84 7.36 -20.11
N THR A 349 -5.26 6.74 -19.02
CA THR A 349 -4.74 5.45 -18.54
C THR A 349 -5.68 4.34 -18.98
N GLN A 350 -5.11 3.26 -19.51
CA GLN A 350 -5.88 2.15 -20.07
C GLN A 350 -5.55 0.86 -19.33
N ASN A 351 -6.58 0.10 -18.98
CA ASN A 351 -6.47 -1.23 -18.40
C ASN A 351 -7.33 -2.19 -19.22
N HIS A 352 -6.70 -3.16 -19.88
CA HIS A 352 -7.36 -4.20 -20.65
C HIS A 352 -7.22 -5.50 -19.91
N SER A 353 -8.30 -6.27 -19.79
CA SER A 353 -8.29 -7.60 -19.18
C SER A 353 -9.13 -8.55 -20.02
N LEU A 354 -8.48 -9.59 -20.54
CA LEU A 354 -9.13 -10.68 -21.27
C LEU A 354 -9.02 -11.95 -20.44
N SER A 355 -10.14 -12.62 -20.18
CA SER A 355 -10.15 -13.88 -19.44
C SER A 355 -10.98 -14.96 -20.13
N PHE A 356 -10.53 -16.19 -20.03
CA PHE A 356 -11.17 -17.39 -20.54
C PHE A 356 -11.47 -18.31 -19.36
N THR A 357 -12.69 -18.81 -19.28
CA THR A 357 -13.09 -19.77 -18.26
C THR A 357 -13.96 -20.85 -18.87
N GLY A 358 -13.76 -22.10 -18.47
CA GLY A 358 -14.55 -23.22 -18.96
C GLY A 358 -14.03 -24.55 -18.41
N GLY A 359 -14.62 -25.65 -18.84
CA GLY A 359 -14.16 -26.98 -18.45
C GLY A 359 -15.00 -28.09 -19.07
N GLY A 360 -14.33 -29.20 -19.41
CA GLY A 360 -14.99 -30.46 -19.75
C GLY A 360 -15.33 -31.28 -18.52
N GLU A 361 -15.54 -32.58 -18.68
CA GLU A 361 -15.80 -33.51 -17.56
C GLU A 361 -14.54 -33.74 -16.71
N ASN A 362 -13.37 -33.87 -17.37
CA ASN A 362 -12.10 -34.25 -16.74
C ASN A 362 -11.16 -33.06 -16.50
N ASN A 363 -11.54 -31.85 -16.89
CA ASN A 363 -10.73 -30.65 -16.65
C ASN A 363 -11.59 -29.39 -16.44
N SER A 364 -11.01 -28.40 -15.76
CA SER A 364 -11.57 -27.05 -15.70
C SER A 364 -10.44 -26.03 -15.66
N PHE A 365 -10.54 -24.98 -16.46
CA PHE A 365 -9.48 -23.99 -16.59
C PHE A 365 -9.99 -22.56 -16.46
N TYR A 366 -9.10 -21.71 -15.98
CA TYR A 366 -9.18 -20.26 -16.02
C TYR A 366 -7.85 -19.74 -16.55
N SER A 367 -7.91 -18.84 -17.52
CA SER A 367 -6.72 -18.09 -17.97
C SER A 367 -7.06 -16.63 -18.18
N SER A 368 -6.09 -15.75 -17.97
CA SER A 368 -6.27 -14.33 -18.23
C SER A 368 -4.99 -13.65 -18.68
N LEU A 369 -5.17 -12.57 -19.42
CA LEU A 369 -4.14 -11.65 -19.86
C LEU A 369 -4.62 -10.23 -19.57
N SER A 370 -3.85 -9.48 -18.80
CA SER A 370 -4.13 -8.08 -18.47
C SER A 370 -2.99 -7.19 -18.95
N PHE A 371 -3.32 -6.13 -19.67
CA PHE A 371 -2.38 -5.10 -20.11
C PHE A 371 -2.79 -3.74 -19.54
N PHE A 372 -1.89 -3.14 -18.77
CA PHE A 372 -2.07 -1.83 -18.15
C PHE A 372 -1.02 -0.86 -18.69
N THR A 373 -1.46 0.32 -19.10
CA THR A 373 -0.58 1.42 -19.53
C THR A 373 -1.03 2.74 -18.92
N ASP A 374 -0.09 3.42 -18.25
CA ASP A 374 -0.27 4.76 -17.73
C ASP A 374 0.82 5.66 -18.36
N PRO A 375 0.46 6.60 -19.24
CA PRO A 375 1.39 7.59 -19.78
C PRO A 375 1.98 8.54 -18.73
N GLY A 376 1.53 8.49 -17.49
CA GLY A 376 2.00 9.30 -16.37
C GLY A 376 1.10 10.49 -16.09
N TRP A 377 0.78 10.70 -14.82
CA TRP A 377 0.09 11.90 -14.35
C TRP A 377 1.01 13.12 -14.35
N SER A 378 2.25 12.92 -13.88
CA SER A 378 3.35 13.85 -14.12
C SER A 378 4.10 13.50 -15.42
N ILE A 379 4.81 14.47 -15.99
CA ILE A 379 5.64 14.27 -17.19
C ILE A 379 6.87 13.36 -16.94
N SER A 380 7.22 13.12 -15.67
CA SER A 380 8.34 12.24 -15.26
C SER A 380 7.94 10.78 -15.08
N GLU A 381 6.66 10.45 -15.11
CA GLU A 381 6.16 9.10 -14.87
C GLU A 381 5.73 8.41 -16.16
N LYS A 382 5.90 7.09 -16.22
CA LYS A 382 5.28 6.22 -17.22
C LYS A 382 5.26 4.80 -16.69
N ILE A 383 4.16 4.06 -16.87
CA ILE A 383 4.06 2.67 -16.41
C ILE A 383 3.47 1.82 -17.54
N THR A 384 4.05 0.65 -17.76
CA THR A 384 3.42 -0.43 -18.51
C THR A 384 3.55 -1.73 -17.73
N ARG A 385 2.47 -2.51 -17.69
CA ARG A 385 2.44 -3.82 -17.02
C ARG A 385 1.65 -4.82 -17.84
N LEU A 386 2.22 -6.00 -18.00
CA LEU A 386 1.56 -7.17 -18.56
C LEU A 386 1.48 -8.24 -17.48
N THR A 387 0.29 -8.74 -17.20
CA THR A 387 0.06 -9.84 -16.27
C THR A 387 -0.63 -10.99 -17.01
N ALA A 388 -0.15 -12.20 -16.81
CA ALA A 388 -0.78 -13.42 -17.29
C ALA A 388 -1.08 -14.33 -16.09
N ASN A 389 -2.28 -14.92 -16.07
CA ASN A 389 -2.68 -15.89 -15.07
C ASN A 389 -3.20 -17.15 -15.77
N LEU A 390 -2.84 -18.31 -15.24
CA LEU A 390 -3.31 -19.61 -15.71
C LEU A 390 -3.56 -20.50 -14.50
N LYS A 391 -4.73 -21.13 -14.45
CA LYS A 391 -5.13 -22.09 -13.42
C LYS A 391 -5.91 -23.20 -14.08
N ASN A 392 -5.42 -24.43 -14.00
CA ASN A 392 -6.08 -25.59 -14.58
C ASN A 392 -6.16 -26.70 -13.56
N THR A 393 -7.35 -27.23 -13.36
CA THR A 393 -7.63 -28.38 -12.48
C THR A 393 -7.96 -29.57 -13.35
N PHE A 394 -7.15 -30.62 -13.23
CA PHE A 394 -7.34 -31.93 -13.84
C PHE A 394 -8.02 -32.85 -12.84
N TYR A 395 -9.10 -33.49 -13.26
CA TYR A 395 -9.84 -34.45 -12.46
C TYR A 395 -9.58 -35.84 -13.06
N PHE A 396 -8.58 -36.52 -12.53
CA PHE A 396 -8.18 -37.84 -13.02
C PHE A 396 -9.16 -38.94 -12.56
N SER A 397 -9.73 -38.77 -11.38
CA SER A 397 -10.78 -39.63 -10.80
C SER A 397 -11.60 -38.81 -9.78
N ASP A 398 -12.65 -39.42 -9.19
CA ASP A 398 -13.39 -38.83 -8.08
C ASP A 398 -12.57 -38.70 -6.78
N THR A 399 -11.46 -39.45 -6.72
CA THR A 399 -10.54 -39.51 -5.59
C THR A 399 -9.27 -38.69 -5.79
N PHE A 400 -8.90 -38.34 -7.03
CA PHE A 400 -7.66 -37.61 -7.30
C PHE A 400 -7.88 -36.43 -8.25
N ASN A 401 -7.53 -35.25 -7.78
CA ASN A 401 -7.45 -34.05 -8.60
C ASN A 401 -6.10 -33.32 -8.42
N LEU A 402 -5.67 -32.66 -9.50
CA LEU A 402 -4.41 -31.92 -9.58
C LEU A 402 -4.70 -30.55 -10.17
N THR A 403 -4.40 -29.49 -9.43
CA THR A 403 -4.43 -28.11 -9.92
C THR A 403 -3.02 -27.61 -10.18
N VAL A 404 -2.81 -27.04 -11.36
CA VAL A 404 -1.57 -26.36 -11.76
C VAL A 404 -1.89 -24.90 -12.00
N SER A 405 -1.16 -24.00 -11.33
CA SER A 405 -1.33 -22.57 -11.45
C SER A 405 -0.01 -21.88 -11.81
N ALA A 406 -0.08 -20.90 -12.70
CA ALA A 406 1.04 -20.06 -13.10
C ALA A 406 0.60 -18.59 -13.15
N ASN A 407 1.36 -17.71 -12.50
CA ASN A 407 1.15 -16.27 -12.54
C ASN A 407 2.46 -15.60 -12.99
N ALA A 408 2.39 -14.73 -13.99
CA ALA A 408 3.53 -13.99 -14.49
C ALA A 408 3.17 -12.50 -14.62
N SER A 409 4.08 -11.63 -14.16
CA SER A 409 3.93 -10.18 -14.28
C SER A 409 5.24 -9.53 -14.73
N ILE A 410 5.16 -8.73 -15.79
CA ILE A 410 6.28 -7.92 -16.29
C ILE A 410 5.87 -6.46 -16.21
N ARG A 411 6.66 -5.66 -15.51
CA ARG A 411 6.42 -4.23 -15.29
C ARG A 411 7.63 -3.42 -15.72
N LYS A 412 7.37 -2.36 -16.49
CA LYS A 412 8.32 -1.29 -16.76
C LYS A 412 7.75 0.01 -16.23
N GLN A 413 8.54 0.76 -15.48
CA GLN A 413 8.10 2.00 -14.86
C GLN A 413 9.21 3.04 -14.88
N ARG A 414 8.88 4.27 -15.25
CA ARG A 414 9.74 5.44 -15.12
C ARG A 414 9.22 6.34 -14.01
N ALA A 415 10.13 6.91 -13.24
CA ALA A 415 9.84 7.83 -12.15
C ALA A 415 10.90 8.96 -12.11
N PRO A 416 10.61 10.10 -11.44
CA PRO A 416 11.63 11.13 -11.21
C PRO A 416 12.81 10.57 -10.41
N GLY A 417 14.01 11.03 -10.73
CA GLY A 417 15.22 10.75 -9.96
C GLY A 417 15.08 11.21 -8.51
N THR A 418 15.65 10.46 -7.57
CA THR A 418 15.63 10.85 -6.15
C THR A 418 16.82 10.30 -5.39
N PHE A 419 17.26 11.06 -4.39
CA PHE A 419 18.22 10.62 -3.38
C PHE A 419 17.52 10.31 -2.05
N GLY A 420 18.23 9.68 -1.12
CA GLY A 420 17.76 9.46 0.25
C GLY A 420 17.57 10.77 1.01
N ARG A 421 16.68 10.76 2.03
CA ARG A 421 16.57 11.85 3.00
C ARG A 421 17.71 11.75 4.02
N GLN A 422 18.21 12.90 4.46
CA GLN A 422 19.17 13.00 5.56
C GLN A 422 18.48 13.64 6.76
N THR A 423 18.68 13.04 7.93
CA THR A 423 18.15 13.55 9.20
C THR A 423 19.26 14.26 9.96
N ASP A 424 19.01 15.49 10.35
CA ASP A 424 19.87 16.27 11.23
C ASP A 424 19.17 16.43 12.58
N SER A 425 19.60 15.62 13.56
CA SER A 425 19.06 15.66 14.92
C SER A 425 19.54 16.84 15.75
N PHE A 426 20.61 17.53 15.34
CA PHE A 426 21.12 18.70 16.06
C PHE A 426 20.28 19.94 15.76
N PHE A 427 19.98 20.17 14.47
CA PHE A 427 19.10 21.26 14.06
C PHE A 427 17.61 20.87 14.07
N GLY A 428 17.27 19.58 14.18
CA GLY A 428 15.89 19.11 14.16
C GLY A 428 15.24 19.23 12.79
N SER A 429 15.95 18.80 11.73
CA SER A 429 15.49 18.95 10.35
C SER A 429 15.71 17.68 9.52
N VAL A 430 14.92 17.53 8.45
CA VAL A 430 15.09 16.49 7.43
C VAL A 430 15.25 17.17 6.08
N THR A 431 16.30 16.80 5.34
CA THR A 431 16.59 17.40 4.04
C THR A 431 16.74 16.31 2.97
N ARG A 432 16.48 16.69 1.71
CA ARG A 432 16.83 15.91 0.52
C ARG A 432 17.44 16.85 -0.49
N ASN A 433 18.69 16.61 -0.85
CA ASN A 433 19.33 17.33 -1.95
C ASN A 433 18.79 16.81 -3.30
N PHE A 434 18.70 17.72 -4.28
CA PHE A 434 18.26 17.42 -5.65
C PHE A 434 16.88 16.73 -5.73
N ASP A 435 15.93 17.13 -4.89
CA ASP A 435 14.55 16.64 -4.99
C ASP A 435 13.84 17.25 -6.19
N ILE A 436 13.53 16.42 -7.18
CA ILE A 436 12.87 16.81 -8.43
C ILE A 436 11.46 16.22 -8.53
N ASN A 437 10.90 15.78 -7.40
CA ASN A 437 9.52 15.33 -7.33
C ASN A 437 8.56 16.42 -7.86
N PRO A 438 7.76 16.15 -8.89
CA PRO A 438 6.91 17.16 -9.52
C PRO A 438 5.93 17.86 -8.58
N PHE A 439 5.35 17.11 -7.63
CA PHE A 439 4.39 17.65 -6.68
C PHE A 439 5.07 18.52 -5.62
N SER A 440 6.13 18.01 -5.00
CA SER A 440 6.95 18.75 -4.05
C SER A 440 7.54 20.01 -4.68
N TYR A 441 8.07 19.92 -5.91
CA TYR A 441 8.60 21.05 -6.66
C TYR A 441 7.55 22.14 -6.86
N ALA A 442 6.34 21.77 -7.29
CA ALA A 442 5.25 22.73 -7.52
C ALA A 442 4.82 23.46 -6.23
N LEU A 443 4.97 22.82 -5.06
CA LEU A 443 4.63 23.40 -3.76
C LEU A 443 5.78 24.15 -3.07
N ASN A 444 7.04 23.87 -3.47
CA ASN A 444 8.24 24.37 -2.79
C ASN A 444 9.12 25.28 -3.66
N THR A 445 8.73 25.53 -4.92
CA THR A 445 9.43 26.45 -5.82
C THR A 445 8.62 27.72 -6.06
N SER A 446 9.27 28.88 -5.96
CA SER A 446 8.64 30.17 -6.21
C SER A 446 7.89 30.20 -7.54
N ARG A 447 6.68 30.77 -7.51
CA ARG A 447 5.84 31.01 -8.69
C ARG A 447 6.30 32.24 -9.48
N THR A 448 7.23 33.03 -8.94
CA THR A 448 7.84 34.15 -9.66
C THR A 448 8.70 33.63 -10.81
N LEU A 449 9.39 32.50 -10.62
CA LEU A 449 10.20 31.83 -11.65
C LEU A 449 9.35 31.31 -12.81
N ARG A 450 9.94 31.20 -14.00
CA ARG A 450 9.26 30.71 -15.21
C ARG A 450 9.99 29.49 -15.77
N PRO A 451 9.28 28.53 -16.40
CA PRO A 451 9.91 27.39 -17.06
C PRO A 451 10.62 27.79 -18.36
N LYS A 452 10.15 28.87 -19.00
CA LYS A 452 10.66 29.40 -20.25
C LYS A 452 10.69 30.92 -20.21
N ASP A 453 11.66 31.51 -20.91
CA ASP A 453 11.78 32.96 -21.07
C ASP A 453 10.76 33.51 -22.08
N SER A 454 10.83 34.81 -22.35
CA SER A 454 9.92 35.49 -23.27
C SER A 454 10.11 35.08 -24.75
N ASN A 455 11.22 34.42 -25.09
CA ASN A 455 11.53 33.88 -26.42
C ASN A 455 11.16 32.39 -26.54
N GLY A 456 10.59 31.78 -25.49
CA GLY A 456 10.21 30.37 -25.46
C GLY A 456 11.36 29.40 -25.18
N GLN A 457 12.56 29.90 -24.85
CA GLN A 457 13.72 29.10 -24.45
C GLN A 457 13.64 28.74 -22.97
N LEU A 458 14.32 27.67 -22.52
CA LEU A 458 14.35 27.31 -21.10
C LEU A 458 15.03 28.41 -20.28
N GLU A 459 14.36 28.93 -19.25
CA GLU A 459 14.92 29.91 -18.32
C GLU A 459 15.54 29.18 -17.13
N TYR A 460 16.81 29.44 -16.84
CA TYR A 460 17.55 28.78 -15.77
C TYR A 460 17.71 29.71 -14.58
N TYR A 461 17.56 29.14 -13.39
CA TYR A 461 17.93 29.75 -12.12
C TYR A 461 19.05 28.93 -11.48
N ARG A 462 19.57 29.32 -10.30
CA ARG A 462 20.64 28.55 -9.64
C ARG A 462 20.08 27.68 -8.53
N ASN A 463 20.37 26.39 -8.57
CA ASN A 463 20.08 25.44 -7.51
C ASN A 463 21.33 24.59 -7.23
N ASN A 464 21.70 24.43 -5.95
CA ASN A 464 22.91 23.70 -5.55
C ASN A 464 24.16 24.12 -6.34
N TRP A 465 24.43 25.42 -6.40
CA TRP A 465 25.58 26.03 -7.11
C TRP A 465 25.54 25.99 -8.64
N ALA A 466 24.60 25.27 -9.25
CA ALA A 466 24.55 25.08 -10.70
C ALA A 466 23.26 25.60 -11.34
N PRO A 467 23.27 25.88 -12.66
CA PRO A 467 22.05 26.18 -13.41
C PRO A 467 21.04 25.04 -13.30
N PHE A 468 19.77 25.39 -13.11
CA PHE A 468 18.67 24.47 -12.94
C PHE A 468 17.43 24.94 -13.71
N ASN A 469 16.81 24.00 -14.42
CA ASN A 469 15.45 24.10 -14.92
C ASN A 469 14.80 22.72 -14.74
N ILE A 470 13.60 22.67 -14.16
CA ILE A 470 12.95 21.38 -13.85
C ILE A 470 12.66 20.53 -15.08
N LEU A 471 12.37 21.15 -16.23
CA LEU A 471 12.09 20.43 -17.47
C LEU A 471 13.36 19.81 -18.06
N ASP A 472 14.50 20.51 -17.95
CA ASP A 472 15.81 19.96 -18.32
C ASP A 472 16.22 18.84 -17.35
N GLU A 473 16.02 19.06 -16.05
CA GLU A 473 16.43 18.11 -15.02
C GLU A 473 15.67 16.79 -15.10
N ILE A 474 14.35 16.78 -15.27
CA ILE A 474 13.56 15.53 -15.38
C ILE A 474 13.99 14.68 -16.59
N ASN A 475 14.50 15.30 -17.65
CA ASN A 475 15.02 14.59 -18.82
C ASN A 475 16.43 14.02 -18.60
N ASN A 476 17.19 14.60 -17.67
CA ASN A 476 18.57 14.23 -17.37
C ASN A 476 18.74 13.46 -16.04
N ASN A 477 17.72 13.39 -15.20
CA ASN A 477 17.76 12.77 -13.88
C ASN A 477 16.46 11.98 -13.64
N TYR A 478 16.50 10.67 -13.84
CA TYR A 478 15.30 9.82 -13.77
C TYR A 478 15.62 8.40 -13.31
N LEU A 479 14.58 7.72 -12.84
CA LEU A 479 14.62 6.30 -12.48
C LEU A 479 13.93 5.47 -13.55
N ASP A 480 14.57 4.39 -13.99
CA ASP A 480 13.95 3.31 -14.75
C ASP A 480 13.87 2.05 -13.89
N LEU A 481 12.67 1.48 -13.78
CA LEU A 481 12.37 0.31 -12.99
C LEU A 481 11.87 -0.81 -13.90
N ASN A 482 12.50 -1.97 -13.79
CA ASN A 482 12.13 -3.19 -14.52
C ASN A 482 11.88 -4.31 -13.51
N LEU A 483 10.66 -4.85 -13.47
CA LEU A 483 10.28 -5.95 -12.59
C LEU A 483 9.73 -7.13 -13.38
N ARG A 484 10.17 -8.33 -13.01
CA ARG A 484 9.69 -9.62 -13.52
C ARG A 484 9.36 -10.50 -12.32
N ASP A 485 8.13 -10.98 -12.25
CA ASP A 485 7.63 -11.84 -11.18
C ASP A 485 6.99 -13.08 -11.83
N LEU A 486 7.45 -14.27 -11.45
CA LEU A 486 6.91 -15.55 -11.90
C LEU A 486 6.62 -16.41 -10.67
N ARG A 487 5.39 -16.87 -10.54
CA ARG A 487 4.96 -17.85 -9.54
C ARG A 487 4.40 -19.08 -10.23
N LEU A 488 4.84 -20.25 -9.78
CA LEU A 488 4.31 -21.55 -10.17
C LEU A 488 3.80 -22.26 -8.91
N GLN A 489 2.68 -22.94 -9.02
CA GLN A 489 2.04 -23.66 -7.92
C GLN A 489 1.40 -24.96 -8.41
N ILE A 490 1.50 -25.98 -7.57
CA ILE A 490 0.88 -27.29 -7.73
C ILE A 490 0.09 -27.60 -6.46
N ASP A 491 -1.17 -27.96 -6.62
CA ASP A 491 -2.05 -28.45 -5.56
C ASP A 491 -2.56 -29.83 -5.97
N ALA A 492 -2.35 -30.85 -5.14
CA ALA A 492 -2.87 -32.19 -5.37
C ALA A 492 -3.72 -32.64 -4.17
N GLU A 493 -4.93 -33.08 -4.46
CA GLU A 493 -5.89 -33.59 -3.47
C GLU A 493 -6.16 -35.06 -3.78
N TYR A 494 -5.92 -35.93 -2.79
CA TYR A 494 -6.12 -37.37 -2.90
C TYR A 494 -6.98 -37.88 -1.75
N LYS A 495 -8.20 -38.34 -2.05
CA LYS A 495 -9.11 -38.98 -1.10
C LYS A 495 -8.67 -40.42 -0.88
N LEU A 496 -8.06 -40.68 0.27
CA LEU A 496 -7.64 -42.02 0.71
C LEU A 496 -8.86 -42.88 1.09
N THR A 497 -9.85 -42.24 1.71
CA THR A 497 -11.18 -42.78 1.99
C THR A 497 -12.20 -41.65 1.85
N ASP A 498 -13.50 -41.93 1.98
CA ASP A 498 -14.54 -40.89 1.95
C ASP A 498 -14.39 -39.85 3.09
N GLN A 499 -13.71 -40.23 4.18
CA GLN A 499 -13.50 -39.39 5.35
C GLN A 499 -12.08 -38.80 5.42
N LEU A 500 -11.08 -39.41 4.78
CA LEU A 500 -9.67 -39.04 4.90
C LEU A 500 -9.11 -38.54 3.56
N THR A 501 -8.65 -37.30 3.53
CA THR A 501 -8.06 -36.65 2.35
C THR A 501 -6.62 -36.23 2.61
N TYR A 502 -5.72 -36.60 1.72
CA TYR A 502 -4.35 -36.09 1.66
C TYR A 502 -4.26 -34.89 0.72
N ASN A 503 -3.64 -33.81 1.19
CA ASN A 503 -3.47 -32.57 0.47
C ASN A 503 -1.98 -32.22 0.38
N PHE A 504 -1.49 -32.09 -0.85
CA PHE A 504 -0.14 -31.65 -1.17
C PHE A 504 -0.20 -30.28 -1.85
N ASN A 505 0.61 -29.33 -1.38
CA ASN A 505 0.79 -28.03 -2.01
C ASN A 505 2.29 -27.74 -2.13
N ALA A 506 2.71 -27.33 -3.33
CA ALA A 506 4.07 -26.87 -3.58
C ALA A 506 4.04 -25.61 -4.44
N SER A 507 4.88 -24.64 -4.11
CA SER A 507 5.02 -23.40 -4.89
C SER A 507 6.45 -22.92 -4.95
N THR A 508 6.80 -22.33 -6.09
CA THR A 508 8.04 -21.59 -6.28
C THR A 508 7.72 -20.21 -6.85
N ARG A 509 8.43 -19.19 -6.38
CA ARG A 509 8.33 -17.82 -6.91
C ARG A 509 9.72 -17.28 -7.13
N TYR A 510 9.90 -16.64 -8.29
CA TYR A 510 11.12 -15.95 -8.65
C TYR A 510 10.80 -14.52 -9.05
N VAL A 511 11.44 -13.57 -8.39
CA VAL A 511 11.33 -12.14 -8.68
C VAL A 511 12.70 -11.58 -9.01
N ASN A 512 12.76 -10.80 -10.07
CA ASN A 512 13.90 -9.95 -10.39
C ASN A 512 13.39 -8.51 -10.57
N SER A 513 13.93 -7.58 -9.79
CA SER A 513 13.63 -6.16 -9.89
C SER A 513 14.92 -5.35 -9.99
N THR A 514 15.03 -4.54 -11.05
CA THR A 514 16.14 -3.61 -11.25
C THR A 514 15.61 -2.18 -11.15
N ILE A 515 16.27 -1.34 -10.34
CA ILE A 515 16.06 0.11 -10.29
C ILE A 515 17.34 0.80 -10.77
N GLU A 516 17.24 1.55 -11.86
CA GLU A 516 18.35 2.30 -12.46
C GLU A 516 18.11 3.80 -12.29
N HIS A 517 18.99 4.47 -11.56
CA HIS A 517 19.02 5.93 -11.44
C HIS A 517 20.03 6.51 -12.43
N ASN A 518 19.49 7.11 -13.49
CA ASN A 518 20.25 7.70 -14.57
C ASN A 518 20.36 9.21 -14.36
N VAL A 519 21.56 9.68 -14.01
CA VAL A 519 21.89 11.10 -13.80
C VAL A 519 22.90 11.51 -14.88
N LYS A 520 22.43 12.11 -15.97
CA LYS A 520 23.22 12.48 -17.12
C LYS A 520 24.11 13.70 -16.86
N ARG A 521 25.11 13.91 -17.73
CA ARG A 521 26.09 15.01 -17.64
C ARG A 521 25.45 16.39 -17.50
N ASN A 522 24.32 16.62 -18.18
CA ASN A 522 23.64 17.92 -18.20
C ASN A 522 22.72 18.14 -16.99
N SER A 523 22.56 17.15 -16.11
CA SER A 523 21.79 17.33 -14.87
C SER A 523 22.42 18.39 -13.97
N ASN A 524 21.59 19.06 -13.18
CA ASN A 524 22.01 19.97 -12.12
C ASN A 524 22.92 19.27 -11.11
N VAL A 525 22.70 17.97 -10.84
CA VAL A 525 23.56 17.16 -9.98
C VAL A 525 25.00 17.19 -10.49
N VAL A 526 25.24 16.75 -11.73
CA VAL A 526 26.61 16.69 -12.28
C VAL A 526 27.21 18.09 -12.45
N LYS A 527 26.41 19.08 -12.83
CA LYS A 527 26.86 20.48 -12.92
C LYS A 527 27.28 21.02 -11.54
N ALA A 528 26.60 20.65 -10.45
CA ALA A 528 26.96 21.07 -9.10
C ALA A 528 28.33 20.54 -8.66
N TYR A 529 28.68 19.30 -9.05
CA TYR A 529 30.02 18.71 -8.82
C TYR A 529 31.14 19.36 -9.66
N ASN A 530 30.79 20.25 -10.58
CA ASN A 530 31.72 20.98 -11.43
C ASN A 530 31.64 22.51 -11.24
N ALA A 531 30.87 23.01 -10.26
CA ALA A 531 30.67 24.44 -10.09
C ALA A 531 31.81 25.07 -9.26
N ASP A 532 32.76 25.69 -9.92
CA ASP A 532 33.93 26.38 -9.33
C ASP A 532 34.17 27.79 -9.91
N GLU A 533 33.12 28.39 -10.48
CA GLU A 533 33.13 29.62 -11.27
C GLU A 533 33.74 30.86 -10.59
N THR A 534 33.71 30.94 -9.25
CA THR A 534 34.42 31.98 -8.50
C THR A 534 35.16 31.37 -7.31
N THR A 535 36.15 32.07 -6.75
CA THR A 535 36.86 31.61 -5.55
C THR A 535 35.92 31.38 -4.37
N ILE A 536 34.88 32.22 -4.22
CA ILE A 536 33.87 32.09 -3.15
C ILE A 536 33.00 30.85 -3.37
N VAL A 537 32.50 30.64 -4.59
CA VAL A 537 31.70 29.44 -4.94
C VAL A 537 32.55 28.18 -4.77
N ARG A 538 33.76 28.16 -5.31
CA ARG A 538 34.69 27.03 -5.21
C ARG A 538 34.98 26.65 -3.76
N ASN A 539 35.29 27.63 -2.91
CA ASN A 539 35.62 27.38 -1.52
C ASN A 539 34.39 26.96 -0.68
N ALA A 540 33.17 27.34 -1.08
CA ALA A 540 31.93 26.98 -0.37
C ALA A 540 31.21 25.73 -0.93
N ASN A 541 31.58 25.27 -2.12
CA ASN A 541 30.90 24.16 -2.79
C ASN A 541 31.30 22.79 -2.24
N ILE A 542 30.42 22.24 -1.40
CA ILE A 542 30.54 20.91 -0.78
C ILE A 542 30.64 19.73 -1.78
N PHE A 543 30.32 19.94 -3.06
CA PHE A 543 30.37 18.89 -4.08
C PHE A 543 31.73 18.77 -4.77
N LEU A 544 32.64 19.74 -4.62
CA LEU A 544 34.02 19.65 -5.12
C LEU A 544 34.88 18.72 -4.23
N TYR A 545 35.96 18.20 -4.77
CA TYR A 545 36.94 17.40 -4.00
C TYR A 545 38.04 18.31 -3.49
N THR A 546 38.37 18.18 -2.21
CA THR A 546 39.52 18.83 -1.59
C THR A 546 40.37 17.71 -1.01
N ASP A 547 41.64 17.64 -1.40
CA ASP A 547 42.55 16.60 -0.90
C ASP A 547 42.69 16.75 0.62
N PRO A 548 42.25 15.76 1.41
CA PRO A 548 42.33 15.86 2.87
C PRO A 548 43.77 15.78 3.40
N ASN A 549 44.73 15.32 2.59
CA ASN A 549 46.13 15.17 2.97
C ASN A 549 46.96 16.45 2.75
N ASP A 550 46.40 17.44 2.06
CA ASP A 550 47.02 18.75 1.87
C ASP A 550 46.13 19.85 2.47
N LEU A 551 46.58 20.42 3.59
CA LEU A 551 45.89 21.51 4.29
C LEU A 551 45.70 22.77 3.44
N ASN A 552 46.49 22.94 2.37
CA ASN A 552 46.39 24.06 1.44
C ASN A 552 45.70 23.68 0.12
N ALA A 553 45.18 22.45 0.01
CA ALA A 553 44.50 22.00 -1.19
C ALA A 553 43.29 22.89 -1.49
N ILE A 554 43.18 23.24 -2.77
CA ILE A 554 42.05 24.00 -3.26
C ILE A 554 40.97 23.01 -3.72
N PRO A 555 39.68 23.25 -3.43
CA PRO A 555 38.61 22.39 -3.95
C PRO A 555 38.58 22.38 -5.48
N VAL A 556 38.51 21.20 -6.09
CA VAL A 556 38.50 21.00 -7.55
C VAL A 556 37.30 20.19 -8.05
N PRO A 557 36.83 20.45 -9.29
CA PRO A 557 35.88 19.60 -9.99
C PRO A 557 36.37 18.17 -10.19
N VAL A 558 35.47 17.20 -10.02
CA VAL A 558 35.75 15.76 -10.17
C VAL A 558 34.80 15.03 -11.10
N PHE A 559 33.99 15.76 -11.89
CA PHE A 559 33.11 15.22 -12.92
C PHE A 559 33.43 15.78 -14.32
N PRO A 560 34.66 15.59 -14.84
CA PRO A 560 35.06 16.18 -16.12
C PRO A 560 34.20 15.70 -17.31
N ARG A 561 33.69 14.45 -17.27
CA ARG A 561 32.85 13.85 -18.32
C ARG A 561 31.84 12.87 -17.72
N GLY A 562 30.77 12.61 -18.47
CA GLY A 562 29.74 11.63 -18.11
C GLY A 562 28.84 12.06 -16.95
N GLY A 563 28.16 11.10 -16.33
CA GLY A 563 27.27 11.32 -15.21
C GLY A 563 27.25 10.13 -14.24
N ILE A 564 26.20 10.02 -13.42
CA ILE A 564 26.04 8.99 -12.39
C ILE A 564 25.03 7.96 -12.87
N TYR A 565 25.39 6.69 -12.77
CA TYR A 565 24.51 5.56 -13.02
C TYR A 565 24.46 4.71 -11.76
N THR A 566 23.34 4.72 -11.03
CA THR A 566 23.14 3.82 -9.90
C THR A 566 22.21 2.70 -10.30
N LYS A 567 22.54 1.46 -9.97
CA LYS A 567 21.75 0.27 -10.24
C LYS A 567 21.56 -0.53 -8.96
N ASN A 568 20.31 -0.82 -8.62
CA ASN A 568 19.95 -1.73 -7.53
C ASN A 568 19.20 -2.92 -8.12
N ASP A 569 19.82 -4.10 -8.08
CA ASP A 569 19.22 -5.37 -8.47
C ASP A 569 18.76 -6.13 -7.22
N ASN A 570 17.47 -6.43 -7.15
CA ASN A 570 16.84 -7.21 -6.08
C ASN A 570 16.33 -8.54 -6.66
N TYR A 571 16.79 -9.66 -6.09
CA TYR A 571 16.35 -11.00 -6.43
C TYR A 571 15.67 -11.65 -5.23
N LEU A 572 14.50 -12.23 -5.45
CA LEU A 572 13.78 -13.02 -4.45
C LEU A 572 13.45 -14.39 -5.04
N THR A 573 13.91 -15.45 -4.37
CA THR A 573 13.50 -16.82 -4.68
C THR A 573 12.84 -17.42 -3.45
N THR A 574 11.64 -17.96 -3.62
CA THR A 574 10.92 -18.63 -2.53
C THR A 574 10.53 -20.04 -2.94
N TYR A 575 10.68 -21.00 -2.01
CA TYR A 575 10.10 -22.33 -2.12
C TYR A 575 9.19 -22.58 -0.93
N TYR A 576 8.00 -23.12 -1.21
CA TYR A 576 6.99 -23.45 -0.23
C TYR A 576 6.50 -24.87 -0.49
N LEU A 577 6.43 -25.68 0.57
CA LEU A 577 5.93 -27.04 0.52
C LEU A 577 5.06 -27.31 1.74
N ARG A 578 3.87 -27.85 1.53
CA ARG A 578 2.93 -28.23 2.58
C ARG A 578 2.33 -29.60 2.30
N ASN A 579 2.38 -30.48 3.31
CA ASN A 579 1.65 -31.74 3.34
C ASN A 579 0.61 -31.66 4.44
N SER A 580 -0.60 -32.13 4.18
CA SER A 580 -1.66 -32.18 5.18
C SER A 580 -2.60 -33.35 4.99
N LEU A 581 -3.13 -33.86 6.09
CA LEU A 581 -4.17 -34.87 6.17
C LEU A 581 -5.39 -34.23 6.82
N SER A 582 -6.52 -34.32 6.15
CA SER A 582 -7.83 -33.85 6.63
C SER A 582 -8.72 -35.06 6.84
N TYR A 583 -9.29 -35.20 8.04
CA TYR A 583 -10.26 -36.24 8.38
C TYR A 583 -11.56 -35.59 8.81
N THR A 584 -12.64 -35.85 8.09
CA THR A 584 -13.99 -35.37 8.41
C THR A 584 -14.91 -36.56 8.59
N ALA A 585 -15.60 -36.62 9.73
CA ALA A 585 -16.55 -37.69 10.05
C ALA A 585 -17.81 -37.13 10.70
N GLU A 586 -18.95 -37.71 10.34
CA GLU A 586 -20.26 -37.41 10.91
C GLU A 586 -20.87 -38.68 11.51
N VAL A 587 -21.34 -38.58 12.76
CA VAL A 587 -21.92 -39.68 13.53
C VAL A 587 -23.32 -39.28 13.99
N ASN A 588 -24.29 -40.14 13.72
CA ASN A 588 -25.71 -39.96 14.07
C ASN A 588 -26.31 -38.62 13.58
N GLU A 589 -25.82 -38.08 12.46
CA GLU A 589 -26.29 -36.81 11.86
C GLU A 589 -26.20 -35.58 12.80
N LYS A 590 -25.50 -35.73 13.93
CA LYS A 590 -25.42 -34.71 15.00
C LYS A 590 -24.01 -34.44 15.46
N HIS A 591 -23.12 -35.42 15.40
CA HIS A 591 -21.75 -35.26 15.87
C HIS A 591 -20.84 -35.19 14.66
N GLU A 592 -20.25 -34.02 14.43
CA GLU A 592 -19.29 -33.83 13.35
C GLU A 592 -17.91 -33.56 13.92
N PHE A 593 -16.91 -34.22 13.35
CA PHE A 593 -15.52 -34.11 13.73
C PHE A 593 -14.69 -33.75 12.50
N ASP A 594 -13.94 -32.66 12.58
CA ASP A 594 -12.96 -32.25 11.58
C ASP A 594 -11.56 -32.20 12.20
N PHE A 595 -10.66 -33.04 11.71
CA PHE A 595 -9.26 -33.04 12.10
C PHE A 595 -8.39 -32.68 10.92
N LEU A 596 -7.42 -31.80 11.14
CA LEU A 596 -6.40 -31.42 10.18
C LEU A 596 -5.04 -31.58 10.83
N LEU A 597 -4.12 -32.28 10.19
CA LEU A 597 -2.74 -32.44 10.63
C LEU A 597 -1.81 -32.16 9.45
N GLY A 598 -0.73 -31.41 9.66
CA GLY A 598 0.19 -31.16 8.56
C GLY A 598 1.56 -30.62 8.97
N GLN A 599 2.40 -30.51 7.95
CA GLN A 599 3.72 -29.90 8.04
C GLN A 599 3.90 -28.87 6.93
N GLU A 600 4.75 -27.89 7.17
CA GLU A 600 5.09 -26.83 6.25
C GLU A 600 6.60 -26.56 6.26
N MET A 601 7.16 -26.34 5.07
CA MET A 601 8.55 -25.97 4.87
C MET A 601 8.65 -24.74 3.98
N ARG A 602 9.47 -23.77 4.39
CA ARG A 602 9.68 -22.52 3.65
C ARG A 602 11.15 -22.17 3.52
N TYR A 603 11.52 -21.75 2.32
CA TYR A 603 12.83 -21.22 1.96
C TYR A 603 12.63 -19.84 1.33
N VAL A 604 13.31 -18.82 1.86
CA VAL A 604 13.33 -17.47 1.30
C VAL A 604 14.78 -17.04 1.13
N ASP A 605 15.14 -16.72 -0.11
CA ASP A 605 16.46 -16.20 -0.48
C ASP A 605 16.29 -14.82 -1.10
N ARG A 606 16.80 -13.78 -0.42
CA ARG A 606 16.88 -12.43 -0.95
C ARG A 606 18.33 -12.07 -1.23
N ASN A 607 18.59 -11.56 -2.43
CA ASN A 607 19.89 -11.00 -2.80
C ASN A 607 19.69 -9.57 -3.29
N ARG A 608 20.52 -8.66 -2.81
CA ARG A 608 20.53 -7.27 -3.24
C ARG A 608 21.92 -6.87 -3.67
N ASN A 609 22.05 -6.40 -4.90
CA ASN A 609 23.30 -5.90 -5.46
C ASN A 609 23.12 -4.42 -5.80
N GLY A 610 23.90 -3.56 -5.17
CA GLY A 610 23.95 -2.13 -5.47
C GLY A 610 25.24 -1.79 -6.20
N LEU A 611 25.15 -0.96 -7.23
CA LEU A 611 26.29 -0.43 -7.99
C LEU A 611 26.06 1.05 -8.25
N THR A 612 27.05 1.88 -8.04
CA THR A 612 27.07 3.28 -8.48
C THR A 612 28.29 3.51 -9.36
N GLY A 613 28.05 3.61 -10.66
CA GLY A 613 29.05 4.02 -11.64
C GLY A 613 29.10 5.55 -11.75
N TYR A 614 30.31 6.09 -11.73
CA TYR A 614 30.55 7.51 -11.92
C TYR A 614 31.27 7.76 -13.25
N GLY A 615 30.96 8.87 -13.92
CA GLY A 615 31.59 9.25 -15.18
C GLY A 615 31.05 8.53 -16.42
N LEU A 616 29.86 7.91 -16.34
CA LEU A 616 29.27 7.20 -17.47
C LEU A 616 28.81 8.18 -18.56
N GLN A 617 29.33 8.06 -19.78
CA GLN A 617 28.95 8.93 -20.89
C GLN A 617 27.73 8.40 -21.64
N PHE A 618 26.53 8.72 -21.13
CA PHE A 618 25.24 8.30 -21.70
C PHE A 618 25.09 8.58 -23.20
N ASP A 619 25.61 9.72 -23.68
CA ASP A 619 25.48 10.14 -25.08
C ASP A 619 26.68 9.70 -25.96
N ASN A 620 27.74 9.14 -25.37
CA ASN A 620 28.94 8.65 -26.09
C ASN A 620 29.13 7.14 -25.89
N GLY A 621 28.10 6.37 -26.27
CA GLY A 621 28.15 4.90 -26.27
C GLY A 621 28.27 4.25 -24.89
N TYR A 622 27.84 4.94 -23.83
CA TYR A 622 27.95 4.47 -22.43
C TYR A 622 29.39 4.18 -22.01
N THR A 623 30.35 4.91 -22.56
CA THR A 623 31.77 4.74 -22.21
C THR A 623 32.04 5.27 -20.80
N PRO A 624 32.56 4.48 -19.86
CA PRO A 624 32.93 4.95 -18.54
C PRO A 624 34.17 5.87 -18.61
N PHE A 625 34.11 7.02 -17.95
CA PHE A 625 35.23 7.95 -17.76
C PHE A 625 35.24 8.43 -16.31
N THR A 626 35.77 7.60 -15.41
CA THR A 626 35.80 7.91 -13.98
C THR A 626 37.06 8.67 -13.61
N ASP A 627 36.92 9.88 -13.04
CA ASP A 627 38.03 10.56 -12.39
C ASP A 627 38.37 9.84 -11.06
N PRO A 628 39.61 9.36 -10.84
CA PRO A 628 39.97 8.65 -9.62
C PRO A 628 39.69 9.44 -8.34
N ARG A 629 39.83 10.77 -8.38
CA ARG A 629 39.60 11.66 -7.23
C ARG A 629 38.15 11.66 -6.77
N LEU A 630 37.21 11.36 -7.67
CA LEU A 630 35.81 11.20 -7.28
C LEU A 630 35.60 9.91 -6.48
N LEU A 631 36.25 8.82 -6.88
CA LEU A 631 36.19 7.58 -6.10
C LEU A 631 36.85 7.76 -4.75
N GLU A 632 38.00 8.43 -4.69
CA GLU A 632 38.67 8.83 -3.46
C GLU A 632 37.74 9.65 -2.57
N LYS A 633 37.15 10.74 -3.07
CA LYS A 633 36.14 11.53 -2.34
C LYS A 633 35.01 10.68 -1.74
N ILE A 634 34.44 9.77 -2.53
CA ILE A 634 33.31 8.94 -2.08
C ILE A 634 33.77 7.95 -1.01
N ILE A 635 34.93 7.34 -1.21
CA ILE A 635 35.52 6.36 -0.29
C ILE A 635 35.89 7.02 1.04
N GLU A 636 36.55 8.17 1.01
CA GLU A 636 36.93 8.96 2.18
C GLU A 636 35.73 9.51 2.93
N GLY A 637 34.64 9.80 2.22
CA GLY A 637 33.34 10.11 2.81
C GLY A 637 32.62 8.90 3.44
N GLY A 638 33.25 7.72 3.48
CA GLY A 638 32.66 6.48 4.01
C GLY A 638 31.65 5.81 3.06
N GLY A 639 31.58 6.26 1.82
CA GLY A 639 30.69 5.72 0.78
C GLY A 639 31.25 4.49 0.09
N ASN A 640 30.35 3.64 -0.41
CA ASN A 640 30.68 2.51 -1.27
C ASN A 640 30.05 2.71 -2.65
N TYR A 641 30.77 2.35 -3.70
CA TYR A 641 30.26 2.38 -5.08
C TYR A 641 29.75 1.00 -5.56
N PHE A 642 29.89 -0.03 -4.72
CA PHE A 642 29.33 -1.36 -4.95
C PHE A 642 28.97 -2.02 -3.61
N SER A 643 27.91 -2.82 -3.59
CA SER A 643 27.50 -3.60 -2.41
C SER A 643 26.78 -4.88 -2.82
N VAL A 644 26.94 -5.92 -2.01
CA VAL A 644 26.22 -7.19 -2.12
C VAL A 644 25.67 -7.54 -0.75
N SER A 645 24.39 -7.88 -0.70
CA SER A 645 23.72 -8.34 0.50
C SER A 645 22.94 -9.61 0.20
N GLN A 646 22.94 -10.53 1.15
CA GLN A 646 22.25 -11.81 1.06
C GLN A 646 21.50 -12.07 2.37
N GLU A 647 20.23 -12.42 2.26
CA GLU A 647 19.41 -12.87 3.39
C GLU A 647 18.84 -14.26 3.07
N ARG A 648 18.85 -15.13 4.07
CA ARG A 648 18.43 -16.53 3.96
C ARG A 648 17.54 -16.88 5.14
N GLU A 649 16.26 -17.12 4.88
CA GLU A 649 15.32 -17.57 5.90
C GLU A 649 14.89 -19.02 5.65
N ARG A 650 14.86 -19.81 6.71
CA ARG A 650 14.43 -21.20 6.72
C ARG A 650 13.44 -21.39 7.85
N THR A 651 12.27 -21.92 7.51
CA THR A 651 11.21 -22.20 8.48
C THR A 651 10.68 -23.61 8.27
N VAL A 652 10.45 -24.31 9.37
CA VAL A 652 9.73 -25.59 9.41
C VAL A 652 8.65 -25.47 10.46
N ALA A 653 7.47 -25.98 10.17
CA ALA A 653 6.37 -25.97 11.12
C ALA A 653 5.53 -27.23 11.04
N PHE A 654 4.96 -27.61 12.18
CA PHE A 654 3.99 -28.69 12.32
C PHE A 654 2.73 -28.12 12.93
N PHE A 655 1.57 -28.44 12.37
CA PHE A 655 0.30 -27.89 12.83
C PHE A 655 -0.78 -28.96 12.91
N GLY A 656 -1.71 -28.77 13.82
CA GLY A 656 -2.87 -29.61 14.02
C GLY A 656 -4.09 -28.78 14.41
N LYS A 657 -5.26 -29.16 13.91
CA LYS A 657 -6.55 -28.56 14.27
C LYS A 657 -7.57 -29.67 14.47
N ALA A 658 -8.36 -29.56 15.53
CA ALA A 658 -9.47 -30.45 15.83
C ALA A 658 -10.71 -29.59 16.07
N THR A 659 -11.77 -29.85 15.32
CA THR A 659 -13.06 -29.16 15.45
C THR A 659 -14.13 -30.20 15.72
N TYR A 660 -14.99 -29.92 16.68
CA TYR A 660 -16.15 -30.72 17.02
C TYR A 660 -17.38 -29.83 16.92
N ALA A 661 -18.39 -30.27 16.17
CA ALA A 661 -19.68 -29.62 16.10
C ALA A 661 -20.77 -30.59 16.56
N PHE A 662 -21.56 -30.17 17.55
CA PHE A 662 -22.76 -30.89 17.98
C PHE A 662 -24.00 -30.20 17.43
N ASP A 663 -24.74 -30.90 16.57
CA ASP A 663 -26.03 -30.53 16.00
C ASP A 663 -26.01 -29.15 15.33
N ASN A 664 -24.83 -28.75 14.82
CA ASN A 664 -24.53 -27.41 14.34
C ASN A 664 -24.84 -26.26 15.34
N ARG A 665 -25.07 -26.56 16.62
CA ARG A 665 -25.39 -25.61 17.69
C ARG A 665 -24.17 -25.20 18.49
N TYR A 666 -23.37 -26.17 18.92
CA TYR A 666 -22.16 -25.93 19.68
C TYR A 666 -20.97 -26.38 18.86
N ILE A 667 -20.09 -25.45 18.55
CA ILE A 667 -18.87 -25.70 17.80
C ILE A 667 -17.70 -25.36 18.69
N PHE A 668 -16.75 -26.28 18.79
CA PHE A 668 -15.53 -26.13 19.55
C PHE A 668 -14.35 -26.46 18.65
N SER A 669 -13.31 -25.63 18.67
CA SER A 669 -12.10 -25.83 17.87
C SER A 669 -10.86 -25.57 18.70
N ILE A 670 -9.90 -26.48 18.58
CA ILE A 670 -8.54 -26.32 19.11
C ILE A 670 -7.59 -26.38 17.93
N THR A 671 -6.67 -25.42 17.87
CA THR A 671 -5.54 -25.45 16.94
C THR A 671 -4.24 -25.36 17.72
N GLY A 672 -3.26 -26.15 17.34
CA GLY A 672 -1.90 -26.13 17.88
C GLY A 672 -0.88 -26.11 16.76
N ARG A 673 0.23 -25.41 16.96
CA ARG A 673 1.31 -25.31 15.98
C ARG A 673 2.67 -25.21 16.66
N TYR A 674 3.68 -25.79 16.05
CA TYR A 674 5.06 -25.78 16.52
C TYR A 674 5.96 -25.27 15.39
N ASP A 675 6.38 -24.01 15.51
CA ASP A 675 7.16 -23.29 14.49
C ASP A 675 8.64 -23.22 14.86
N GLY A 676 9.52 -23.48 13.89
CA GLY A 676 10.98 -23.34 14.03
C GLY A 676 11.56 -22.44 12.94
N SER A 677 12.43 -21.50 13.31
CA SER A 677 13.08 -20.57 12.37
C SER A 677 14.58 -20.40 12.64
N ASN A 678 15.36 -20.21 11.58
CA ASN A 678 16.78 -19.86 11.69
C ASN A 678 17.04 -18.40 12.09
N LYS A 679 16.03 -17.51 12.08
CA LYS A 679 16.14 -16.13 12.58
C LYS A 679 16.23 -16.05 14.10
N GLN A 680 15.77 -17.09 14.79
CA GLN A 680 15.68 -17.13 16.25
C GLN A 680 16.94 -17.70 16.89
N GLY A 681 17.09 -17.40 18.19
CA GLY A 681 18.19 -17.82 19.05
C GLY A 681 18.49 -19.32 18.99
N ARG A 682 19.68 -19.71 19.44
CA ARG A 682 20.09 -21.12 19.48
C ARG A 682 19.46 -21.90 20.63
N SER A 683 18.95 -21.23 21.67
CA SER A 683 18.26 -21.90 22.77
C SER A 683 17.03 -22.65 22.24
N ALA A 684 16.76 -23.83 22.79
CA ALA A 684 15.59 -24.62 22.39
C ALA A 684 14.28 -23.86 22.66
N SER A 685 14.22 -23.10 23.76
CA SER A 685 13.07 -22.27 24.16
C SER A 685 12.81 -21.07 23.24
N SER A 686 13.80 -20.63 22.45
CA SER A 686 13.62 -19.48 21.54
C SER A 686 13.51 -19.90 20.08
N ARG A 687 14.23 -20.95 19.67
CA ARG A 687 14.24 -21.43 18.27
C ARG A 687 12.89 -21.98 17.84
N TRP A 688 12.30 -22.79 18.71
CA TRP A 688 11.05 -23.47 18.47
C TRP A 688 9.97 -22.91 19.40
N LEU A 689 8.83 -22.56 18.85
CA LEU A 689 7.73 -21.97 19.60
C LEU A 689 6.44 -22.78 19.41
N PRO A 690 5.92 -23.40 20.48
CA PRO A 690 4.55 -23.89 20.46
C PRO A 690 3.58 -22.71 20.60
N THR A 691 2.60 -22.67 19.69
CA THR A 691 1.47 -21.73 19.71
C THR A 691 0.17 -22.52 19.67
N GLY A 692 -0.92 -21.92 20.14
CA GLY A 692 -2.20 -22.61 20.19
C GLY A 692 -3.36 -21.68 20.48
N THR A 693 -4.53 -22.08 19.99
CA THR A 693 -5.76 -21.31 20.09
C THR A 693 -6.92 -22.25 20.40
N ILE A 694 -7.78 -21.82 21.31
CA ILE A 694 -9.05 -22.46 21.63
C ILE A 694 -10.18 -21.50 21.22
N SER A 695 -11.21 -22.02 20.57
CA SER A 695 -12.38 -21.24 20.21
C SER A 695 -13.66 -22.04 20.32
N ALA A 696 -14.73 -21.33 20.64
CA ALA A 696 -16.05 -21.88 20.79
C ALA A 696 -17.06 -20.95 20.12
N LYS A 697 -18.12 -21.54 19.59
CA LYS A 697 -19.24 -20.85 18.97
C LYS A 697 -20.54 -21.53 19.37
N TRP A 698 -21.51 -20.72 19.74
CA TRP A 698 -22.86 -21.14 20.06
C TRP A 698 -23.84 -20.48 19.10
N ASN A 699 -24.54 -21.30 18.31
CA ASN A 699 -25.60 -20.86 17.42
C ASN A 699 -26.94 -20.94 18.16
N LEU A 700 -27.30 -19.87 18.88
CA LEU A 700 -28.52 -19.82 19.68
C LEU A 700 -29.78 -19.97 18.83
N SER A 701 -29.79 -19.50 17.58
CA SER A 701 -30.94 -19.67 16.67
C SER A 701 -31.31 -21.12 16.39
N GLY A 702 -30.42 -22.08 16.64
CA GLY A 702 -30.76 -23.50 16.55
C GLY A 702 -31.49 -24.05 17.77
N GLU A 703 -31.60 -23.30 18.87
CA GLU A 703 -32.20 -23.77 20.11
C GLU A 703 -33.73 -23.76 20.06
N ASP A 704 -34.35 -24.74 20.71
CA ASP A 704 -35.81 -24.90 20.71
C ASP A 704 -36.54 -23.66 21.27
N PHE A 705 -35.94 -22.97 22.25
CA PHE A 705 -36.53 -21.76 22.84
C PHE A 705 -36.51 -20.54 21.89
N MET A 706 -35.66 -20.54 20.86
CA MET A 706 -35.58 -19.45 19.87
C MET A 706 -36.58 -19.64 18.73
N LYS A 707 -37.12 -20.84 18.51
CA LYS A 707 -38.05 -21.15 17.40
C LYS A 707 -39.28 -20.23 17.38
N ASN A 708 -39.80 -19.85 18.56
CA ASN A 708 -40.96 -18.97 18.68
C ASN A 708 -40.70 -17.51 18.26
N ILE A 709 -39.43 -17.09 18.17
CA ILE A 709 -39.04 -15.72 17.80
C ILE A 709 -38.23 -15.67 16.51
N GLU A 710 -38.18 -16.78 15.76
CA GLU A 710 -37.40 -16.93 14.53
C GLU A 710 -37.82 -15.93 13.44
N GLU A 711 -39.09 -15.55 13.36
CA GLU A 711 -39.59 -14.54 12.43
C GLU A 711 -38.94 -13.15 12.65
N THR A 712 -38.57 -12.84 13.90
CA THR A 712 -37.93 -11.58 14.28
C THR A 712 -36.41 -11.73 14.33
N ILE A 713 -35.90 -12.80 14.93
CA ILE A 713 -34.48 -13.09 15.12
C ILE A 713 -34.12 -14.41 14.43
N ASN A 714 -33.68 -14.33 13.18
CA ASN A 714 -33.37 -15.50 12.36
C ASN A 714 -31.95 -16.04 12.61
N ASN A 715 -31.05 -15.17 13.10
CA ASN A 715 -29.68 -15.55 13.37
C ASN A 715 -29.17 -14.89 14.64
N LEU A 716 -28.70 -15.67 15.58
CA LEU A 716 -28.05 -15.23 16.81
C LEU A 716 -26.93 -16.21 17.10
N GLN A 717 -25.69 -15.73 17.01
CA GLN A 717 -24.50 -16.52 17.25
C GLN A 717 -23.58 -15.77 18.20
N LEU A 718 -23.07 -16.49 19.19
CA LEU A 718 -22.01 -16.01 20.08
C LEU A 718 -20.74 -16.78 19.78
N ARG A 719 -19.61 -16.08 19.78
CA ARG A 719 -18.30 -16.68 19.54
C ARG A 719 -17.26 -16.13 20.50
N ALA A 720 -16.37 -17.00 20.95
CA ALA A 720 -15.27 -16.66 21.82
C ALA A 720 -14.02 -17.39 21.37
N SER A 721 -12.87 -16.71 21.40
CA SER A 721 -11.58 -17.35 21.14
C SER A 721 -10.50 -16.76 22.01
N TYR A 722 -9.58 -17.62 22.45
CA TYR A 722 -8.38 -17.22 23.18
C TYR A 722 -7.16 -17.97 22.63
N GLY A 723 -6.06 -17.27 22.40
CA GLY A 723 -4.89 -17.90 21.81
C GLY A 723 -3.62 -17.09 21.85
N LEU A 724 -2.51 -17.80 21.66
CA LEU A 724 -1.17 -17.26 21.49
C LEU A 724 -0.79 -17.29 20.01
N VAL A 725 -0.43 -16.14 19.46
CA VAL A 725 0.19 -16.00 18.14
C VAL A 725 1.52 -15.27 18.25
N ALA A 726 2.37 -15.37 17.24
CA ALA A 726 3.70 -14.78 17.28
C ALA A 726 4.17 -14.28 15.90
N THR A 727 5.32 -13.61 15.86
CA THR A 727 6.04 -13.26 14.63
C THR A 727 7.55 -13.18 14.88
N PRO A 728 8.43 -13.48 13.90
CA PRO A 728 9.83 -13.09 14.02
C PRO A 728 9.91 -11.57 14.14
N GLY A 729 10.69 -11.07 15.09
CA GLY A 729 11.00 -9.65 15.18
C GLY A 729 12.03 -9.20 14.14
N ALA A 730 12.33 -7.90 14.12
CA ALA A 730 13.29 -7.32 13.19
C ALA A 730 14.77 -7.68 13.48
N ALA A 731 15.07 -8.21 14.67
CA ALA A 731 16.42 -8.57 15.07
C ALA A 731 16.94 -9.80 14.30
N THR A 732 18.21 -9.76 13.90
CA THR A 732 18.87 -10.83 13.12
C THR A 732 20.11 -11.43 13.80
N ASN A 733 20.46 -10.93 15.00
CA ASN A 733 21.67 -11.27 15.74
C ASN A 733 21.54 -12.54 16.61
N ALA A 734 20.83 -13.59 16.14
CA ALA A 734 20.75 -14.89 16.83
C ALA A 734 22.13 -15.58 16.97
N LEU A 735 23.06 -15.21 16.09
CA LEU A 735 24.48 -15.54 16.09
C LEU A 735 25.29 -14.24 16.14
N PRO A 736 26.56 -14.28 16.60
CA PRO A 736 27.43 -13.11 16.45
C PRO A 736 27.63 -12.84 14.95
N ILE A 737 27.44 -11.58 14.55
CA ILE A 737 27.60 -11.15 13.16
C ILE A 737 28.94 -10.46 13.04
N PHE A 738 29.88 -11.12 12.37
CA PHE A 738 31.15 -10.51 11.99
C PHE A 738 31.04 -9.98 10.57
N ARG A 739 31.45 -8.73 10.36
CA ARG A 739 31.53 -8.12 9.03
C ARG A 739 32.93 -7.62 8.80
N THR A 740 33.44 -7.83 7.59
CA THR A 740 34.62 -7.11 7.15
C THR A 740 34.23 -5.65 6.96
N GLN A 741 34.93 -4.75 7.63
CA GLN A 741 34.90 -3.32 7.36
C GLN A 741 36.26 -2.91 6.79
N ILE A 742 36.27 -1.84 6.02
CA ILE A 742 37.53 -1.19 5.69
C ILE A 742 37.83 -0.19 6.78
N THR A 743 39.02 -0.26 7.38
CA THR A 743 39.49 0.73 8.34
C THR A 743 40.55 1.58 7.70
N ASP A 744 40.43 2.89 7.86
CA ASP A 744 41.46 3.84 7.47
C ASP A 744 42.49 3.87 8.61
N ARG A 745 43.78 3.82 8.28
CA ARG A 745 44.87 3.93 9.27
C ARG A 745 45.27 5.39 9.44
N LEU A 746 46.18 5.86 8.60
CA LEU A 746 46.59 7.26 8.53
C LEU A 746 46.04 7.91 7.25
N ASN A 747 46.17 7.22 6.11
CA ASN A 747 45.67 7.70 4.81
C ASN A 747 44.78 6.65 4.11
N SER A 748 44.05 7.10 3.07
CA SER A 748 43.20 6.26 2.20
C SER A 748 43.97 5.16 1.45
N SER A 749 45.29 5.33 1.26
CA SER A 749 46.19 4.31 0.70
C SER A 749 46.48 3.17 1.67
N ASP A 750 46.35 3.41 2.97
CA ASP A 750 46.74 2.49 4.04
C ASP A 750 45.54 1.68 4.56
N ARG A 751 44.50 1.58 3.72
CA ARG A 751 43.25 0.92 4.04
C ARG A 751 43.45 -0.58 4.12
N GLU A 752 43.05 -1.14 5.25
CA GLU A 752 43.11 -2.57 5.48
C GLU A 752 41.71 -3.13 5.71
N SER A 753 41.52 -4.39 5.35
CA SER A 753 40.34 -5.13 5.78
C SER A 753 40.47 -5.46 7.26
N ALA A 754 39.53 -4.99 8.06
CA ALA A 754 39.41 -5.32 9.47
C ALA A 754 38.14 -6.12 9.70
N LEU A 755 38.20 -7.12 10.59
CA LEU A 755 37.00 -7.80 11.04
C LEU A 755 36.35 -6.98 12.16
N ASN A 756 35.11 -6.58 11.97
CA ASN A 756 34.30 -5.87 12.94
C ASN A 756 33.18 -6.77 13.48
N ILE A 757 32.91 -6.67 14.77
CA ILE A 757 31.74 -7.28 15.40
C ILE A 757 30.55 -6.35 15.14
N ALA A 758 29.78 -6.64 14.08
CA ALA A 758 28.62 -5.84 13.72
C ALA A 758 27.46 -6.00 14.72
N SER A 759 27.32 -7.20 15.31
CA SER A 759 26.35 -7.45 16.39
C SER A 759 26.82 -8.61 17.26
N LEU A 760 26.67 -8.49 18.58
CA LEU A 760 26.92 -9.60 19.50
C LEU A 760 25.76 -10.60 19.46
N GLN A 761 26.07 -11.84 19.80
CA GLN A 761 25.09 -12.91 19.82
C GLN A 761 23.94 -12.60 20.80
N ASN A 762 22.73 -12.89 20.36
CA ASN A 762 21.54 -12.98 21.19
C ASN A 762 21.02 -14.42 21.17
N SER A 763 21.58 -15.27 22.04
CA SER A 763 21.28 -16.70 22.08
C SER A 763 19.83 -17.00 22.49
N GLU A 764 19.19 -16.07 23.18
CA GLU A 764 17.83 -16.15 23.69
C GLU A 764 16.82 -15.34 22.86
N LEU A 765 17.26 -14.71 21.76
CA LEU A 765 16.37 -13.97 20.84
C LEU A 765 15.17 -14.84 20.48
N THR A 766 14.00 -14.43 20.92
CA THR A 766 12.74 -15.16 20.78
C THR A 766 11.78 -14.39 19.88
N TRP A 767 10.66 -15.02 19.59
CA TRP A 767 9.58 -14.45 18.80
C TRP A 767 8.90 -13.30 19.55
N GLU A 768 8.37 -12.33 18.81
CA GLU A 768 7.45 -11.36 19.38
C GLU A 768 6.07 -12.01 19.52
N LYS A 769 5.46 -11.99 20.71
CA LYS A 769 4.30 -12.82 21.07
C LYS A 769 3.09 -11.97 21.40
N GLN A 770 1.90 -12.54 21.21
CA GLN A 770 0.63 -11.89 21.53
C GLN A 770 -0.38 -12.91 22.04
N TYR A 771 -0.92 -12.67 23.24
CA TYR A 771 -2.17 -13.28 23.66
C TYR A 771 -3.35 -12.43 23.19
N GLU A 772 -4.37 -13.07 22.62
CA GLU A 772 -5.58 -12.39 22.16
C GLU A 772 -6.82 -13.11 22.68
N LEU A 773 -7.72 -12.36 23.33
CA LEU A 773 -9.10 -12.75 23.61
C LEU A 773 -10.03 -12.01 22.65
N ASN A 774 -10.91 -12.73 21.97
CA ASN A 774 -11.96 -12.16 21.11
C ASN A 774 -13.33 -12.66 21.56
N LEU A 775 -14.29 -11.75 21.68
CA LEU A 775 -15.70 -12.02 21.94
C LEU A 775 -16.52 -11.41 20.82
N GLY A 776 -17.29 -12.23 20.11
CA GLY A 776 -18.08 -11.82 18.96
C GLY A 776 -19.57 -12.15 19.11
N LEU A 777 -20.40 -11.27 18.54
CA LEU A 777 -21.84 -11.40 18.43
C LEU A 777 -22.24 -11.22 16.97
N ASP A 778 -22.97 -12.18 16.41
CA ASP A 778 -23.61 -12.08 15.10
C ASP A 778 -25.13 -12.16 15.27
N LEU A 779 -25.82 -11.09 14.87
CA LEU A 779 -27.27 -10.95 14.97
C LEU A 779 -27.87 -10.70 13.58
N GLY A 780 -28.93 -11.42 13.23
CA GLY A 780 -29.71 -11.27 12.01
C GLY A 780 -31.19 -11.18 12.33
N LEU A 781 -31.83 -10.10 11.87
CA LEU A 781 -33.23 -9.79 12.12
C LEU A 781 -34.04 -9.74 10.82
N PHE A 782 -35.33 -10.06 10.92
CA PHE A 782 -36.33 -9.92 9.85
C PHE A 782 -35.90 -10.56 8.53
N ASN A 783 -35.62 -11.85 8.55
CA ASN A 783 -35.04 -12.66 7.47
C ASN A 783 -33.68 -12.15 7.00
N ASN A 784 -32.79 -11.82 7.95
CA ASN A 784 -31.47 -11.22 7.71
C ASN A 784 -31.51 -9.91 6.91
N ARG A 785 -32.65 -9.20 6.91
CA ARG A 785 -32.72 -7.85 6.36
C ARG A 785 -31.85 -6.87 7.15
N ILE A 786 -31.65 -7.11 8.44
CA ILE A 786 -30.69 -6.37 9.27
C ILE A 786 -29.71 -7.38 9.83
N ALA A 787 -28.44 -7.27 9.46
CA ALA A 787 -27.35 -8.08 9.99
C ALA A 787 -26.37 -7.19 10.74
N VAL A 788 -26.11 -7.53 12.00
CA VAL A 788 -25.17 -6.84 12.88
C VAL A 788 -24.09 -7.82 13.32
N THR A 789 -22.84 -7.43 13.16
CA THR A 789 -21.69 -8.15 13.69
C THR A 789 -20.91 -7.21 14.60
N THR A 790 -20.66 -7.63 15.84
CA THR A 790 -19.84 -6.88 16.79
C THR A 790 -18.75 -7.76 17.36
N ASP A 791 -17.54 -7.24 17.46
CA ASP A 791 -16.39 -7.92 18.04
C ASP A 791 -15.70 -7.03 19.06
N VAL A 792 -15.40 -7.57 20.24
CA VAL A 792 -14.59 -6.94 21.29
C VAL A 792 -13.36 -7.79 21.50
N TYR A 793 -12.18 -7.16 21.50
CA TYR A 793 -10.91 -7.87 21.63
C TYR A 793 -9.94 -7.19 22.59
N PHE A 794 -9.11 -8.03 23.20
CA PHE A 794 -8.05 -7.64 24.13
C PHE A 794 -6.77 -8.35 23.71
N ARG A 795 -5.70 -7.58 23.50
CA ARG A 795 -4.38 -8.06 23.07
C ARG A 795 -3.33 -7.66 24.09
N ASP A 796 -2.59 -8.65 24.56
CA ASP A 796 -1.39 -8.45 25.37
C ASP A 796 -0.17 -8.90 24.56
N ILE A 797 0.62 -7.92 24.11
CA ILE A 797 1.77 -8.12 23.25
C ILE A 797 3.04 -7.95 24.07
N PHE A 798 3.90 -8.94 24.04
CA PHE A 798 5.11 -9.00 24.86
C PHE A 798 6.24 -9.60 24.06
N ASP A 799 7.46 -9.48 24.60
CA ASP A 799 8.69 -9.85 23.90
C ASP A 799 8.84 -9.12 22.54
N ASN A 800 8.31 -7.90 22.39
CA ASN A 800 8.56 -7.08 21.19
C ASN A 800 10.03 -6.68 21.15
N VAL A 801 10.61 -6.66 19.95
CA VAL A 801 11.98 -6.21 19.74
C VAL A 801 12.06 -4.71 19.99
N ASP A 802 13.08 -4.34 20.76
CA ASP A 802 13.43 -2.98 21.11
C ASP A 802 14.94 -2.76 20.93
N PHE A 803 15.34 -1.50 20.84
CA PHE A 803 16.74 -1.08 20.88
C PHE A 803 17.15 -0.81 22.32
N VAL A 804 18.03 -1.64 22.87
CA VAL A 804 18.55 -1.47 24.24
C VAL A 804 19.97 -0.93 24.20
N ARG A 805 20.24 0.03 25.08
CA ARG A 805 21.61 0.52 25.31
C ARG A 805 22.32 -0.43 26.27
N THR A 806 23.44 -1.00 25.84
CA THR A 806 24.24 -1.92 26.66
C THR A 806 25.34 -1.16 27.41
N SER A 807 26.14 -1.87 28.22
CA SER A 807 27.36 -1.31 28.82
C SER A 807 28.47 -0.97 27.81
N GLY A 808 28.32 -1.40 26.55
CA GLY A 808 29.34 -1.26 25.50
C GLY A 808 30.46 -2.32 25.58
N ILE A 809 30.45 -3.20 26.60
CA ILE A 809 31.39 -4.31 26.69
C ILE A 809 31.21 -5.21 25.47
N GLY A 810 32.31 -5.49 24.75
CA GLY A 810 32.29 -6.26 23.50
C GLY A 810 32.03 -5.42 22.24
N GLY A 811 31.91 -4.10 22.35
CA GLY A 811 31.88 -3.18 21.20
C GLY A 811 30.50 -2.86 20.61
N GLU A 812 29.41 -3.37 21.18
CA GLU A 812 28.03 -3.10 20.72
C GLU A 812 27.26 -2.25 21.75
N PHE A 813 27.20 -0.93 21.57
CA PHE A 813 26.53 -0.02 22.50
C PHE A 813 24.99 -0.03 22.41
N ILE A 814 24.45 -0.41 21.25
CA ILE A 814 23.01 -0.51 21.00
C ILE A 814 22.77 -1.90 20.43
N LYS A 815 21.89 -2.67 21.08
CA LYS A 815 21.56 -4.03 20.70
C LYS A 815 20.07 -4.16 20.49
N GLN A 816 19.65 -4.94 19.49
CA GLN A 816 18.25 -5.33 19.34
C GLN A 816 17.94 -6.59 20.14
N GLY A 817 16.83 -6.58 20.86
CA GLY A 817 16.34 -7.75 21.61
C GLY A 817 14.94 -7.56 22.16
N ASN A 818 14.31 -8.65 22.60
CA ASN A 818 12.95 -8.67 23.12
C ASN A 818 12.83 -7.91 24.46
N ASN A 819 12.49 -6.62 24.44
CA ASN A 819 12.42 -5.78 25.65
C ASN A 819 11.22 -4.82 25.69
N ALA A 820 10.30 -4.89 24.72
CA ALA A 820 9.11 -4.04 24.67
C ALA A 820 7.81 -4.83 24.89
N SER A 821 6.77 -4.14 25.38
CA SER A 821 5.43 -4.69 25.56
C SER A 821 4.36 -3.65 25.27
N VAL A 822 3.22 -4.09 24.74
CA VAL A 822 2.13 -3.25 24.25
C VAL A 822 0.80 -3.91 24.58
N LYS A 823 -0.16 -3.11 25.07
CA LYS A 823 -1.55 -3.55 25.25
C LYS A 823 -2.45 -2.84 24.26
N THR A 824 -3.37 -3.60 23.64
CA THR A 824 -4.37 -3.06 22.71
C THR A 824 -5.74 -3.63 23.04
N ASN A 825 -6.73 -2.75 23.21
CA ASN A 825 -8.13 -3.15 23.39
C ASN A 825 -8.97 -2.45 22.33
N GLY A 826 -9.98 -3.10 21.78
CA GLY A 826 -10.81 -2.48 20.76
C GLY A 826 -12.17 -3.12 20.57
N ILE A 827 -12.99 -2.40 19.81
CA ILE A 827 -14.34 -2.78 19.41
C ILE A 827 -14.49 -2.58 17.90
N GLU A 828 -15.16 -3.53 17.26
CA GLU A 828 -15.51 -3.52 15.86
C GLU A 828 -17.01 -3.69 15.73
N PHE A 829 -17.62 -2.90 14.86
CA PHE A 829 -19.05 -2.93 14.59
C PHE A 829 -19.27 -2.94 13.08
N SER A 830 -20.14 -3.81 12.61
CA SER A 830 -20.58 -3.87 11.22
C SER A 830 -22.10 -4.04 11.18
N LEU A 831 -22.75 -3.27 10.32
CA LEU A 831 -24.19 -3.29 10.08
C LEU A 831 -24.41 -3.40 8.58
N SER A 832 -25.19 -4.40 8.15
CA SER A 832 -25.67 -4.53 6.78
C SER A 832 -27.18 -4.56 6.80
N THR A 833 -27.81 -3.74 5.97
CA THR A 833 -29.26 -3.63 5.89
C THR A 833 -29.74 -3.72 4.45
N THR A 834 -30.78 -4.52 4.23
CA THR A 834 -31.57 -4.52 2.99
C THR A 834 -32.82 -3.69 3.26
N ASN A 835 -32.72 -2.38 2.99
CA ASN A 835 -33.77 -1.41 3.29
C ASN A 835 -35.03 -1.67 2.45
N VAL A 836 -34.83 -1.90 1.14
CA VAL A 836 -35.91 -2.17 0.20
C VAL A 836 -35.47 -3.30 -0.73
N LYS A 837 -36.36 -4.27 -0.93
CA LYS A 837 -36.21 -5.34 -1.92
C LYS A 837 -37.55 -5.58 -2.60
N THR A 838 -37.60 -5.23 -3.88
CA THR A 838 -38.72 -5.45 -4.80
C THR A 838 -38.17 -6.01 -6.11
N ASP A 839 -39.03 -6.38 -7.05
CA ASP A 839 -38.60 -6.93 -8.35
C ASP A 839 -37.79 -5.93 -9.19
N ASN A 840 -38.12 -4.64 -9.08
CA ASN A 840 -37.50 -3.58 -9.90
C ASN A 840 -36.52 -2.68 -9.13
N PHE A 841 -36.54 -2.73 -7.80
CA PHE A 841 -35.72 -1.85 -6.98
C PHE A 841 -35.15 -2.58 -5.75
N SER A 842 -33.85 -2.41 -5.52
CA SER A 842 -33.13 -2.90 -4.36
C SER A 842 -32.27 -1.80 -3.76
N TRP A 843 -32.33 -1.61 -2.45
CA TRP A 843 -31.47 -0.70 -1.71
C TRP A 843 -30.81 -1.42 -0.55
N ILE A 844 -29.48 -1.47 -0.57
CA ILE A 844 -28.65 -2.08 0.45
C ILE A 844 -27.72 -1.01 1.04
N THR A 845 -27.61 -0.99 2.36
CA THR A 845 -26.67 -0.13 3.10
C THR A 845 -25.75 -0.99 3.94
N SER A 846 -24.45 -0.72 3.86
CA SER A 846 -23.44 -1.37 4.69
C SER A 846 -22.63 -0.30 5.43
N LEU A 847 -22.56 -0.41 6.75
CA LEU A 847 -21.77 0.44 7.64
C LEU A 847 -20.78 -0.44 8.38
N ASN A 848 -19.54 -0.01 8.48
CA ASN A 848 -18.56 -0.60 9.38
C ASN A 848 -17.83 0.51 10.14
N ALA A 849 -17.48 0.24 11.39
CA ALA A 849 -16.72 1.12 12.24
C ALA A 849 -15.83 0.31 13.19
N SER A 850 -14.68 0.85 13.54
CA SER A 850 -13.82 0.28 14.57
C SER A 850 -13.12 1.35 15.36
N TYR A 851 -12.90 1.03 16.63
CA TYR A 851 -12.13 1.84 17.57
C TYR A 851 -11.16 0.94 18.33
N PHE A 852 -9.94 1.42 18.54
CA PHE A 852 -9.00 0.77 19.46
C PHE A 852 -8.28 1.79 20.35
N ASN A 853 -7.78 1.31 21.47
CA ASN A 853 -6.87 2.03 22.33
C ASN A 853 -5.62 1.19 22.54
N GLN A 854 -4.46 1.78 22.29
CA GLN A 854 -3.16 1.10 22.33
C GLN A 854 -2.19 1.87 23.22
N LYS A 855 -1.40 1.15 24.02
CA LYS A 855 -0.42 1.73 24.93
C LYS A 855 0.83 0.85 25.03
N ILE A 856 2.01 1.47 24.89
CA ILE A 856 3.30 0.86 25.20
C ILE A 856 3.42 0.76 26.73
N THR A 857 3.48 -0.46 27.25
CA THR A 857 3.54 -0.74 28.70
C THR A 857 4.96 -0.96 29.21
N LYS A 858 5.90 -1.28 28.33
CA LYS A 858 7.32 -1.43 28.64
C LYS A 858 8.14 -1.04 27.41
N LEU A 859 9.14 -0.19 27.60
CA LEU A 859 10.11 0.20 26.57
C LEU A 859 11.44 0.53 27.24
N GLN A 860 12.56 0.10 26.67
CA GLN A 860 13.90 0.41 27.15
C GLN A 860 14.61 1.43 26.25
N ASN A 861 14.25 1.49 24.96
CA ASN A 861 14.74 2.52 24.07
C ASN A 861 14.40 3.93 24.59
N ARG A 862 15.39 4.81 24.55
CA ARG A 862 15.26 6.23 24.92
C ARG A 862 15.34 7.06 23.64
N PRO A 863 14.21 7.48 23.04
CA PRO A 863 14.25 8.36 21.89
C PRO A 863 14.80 9.73 22.30
N ASN A 864 15.41 10.44 21.36
CA ASN A 864 15.68 11.87 21.54
C ASN A 864 14.44 12.71 21.23
N VAL A 865 14.48 13.99 21.59
CA VAL A 865 13.40 14.95 21.32
C VAL A 865 13.01 14.95 19.85
N PHE A 866 13.97 15.02 18.92
CA PHE A 866 13.65 15.01 17.49
C PHE A 866 12.87 13.75 17.05
N GLY A 867 13.22 12.60 17.62
CA GLY A 867 12.54 11.33 17.38
C GLY A 867 11.07 11.33 17.81
N LEU A 868 10.70 12.09 18.84
CA LEU A 868 9.32 12.23 19.31
C LEU A 868 8.55 13.37 18.64
N VAL A 869 9.23 14.46 18.28
CA VAL A 869 8.53 15.63 17.72
C VAL A 869 8.38 15.56 16.21
N ARG A 870 9.24 14.90 15.44
CA ARG A 870 9.09 14.86 13.97
C ARG A 870 7.72 14.34 13.50
N GLY A 871 7.32 14.66 12.27
CA GLY A 871 5.97 14.38 11.76
C GLY A 871 5.55 12.91 11.69
N THR A 872 6.47 11.96 11.80
CA THR A 872 6.16 10.51 11.90
C THR A 872 5.90 10.06 13.34
N GLY A 873 6.06 10.93 14.33
CA GLY A 873 6.06 10.59 15.75
C GLY A 873 7.22 9.66 16.14
N GLY A 874 7.18 9.23 17.40
CA GLY A 874 8.11 8.27 17.99
C GLY A 874 7.49 7.46 19.13
N ASN A 875 8.24 6.50 19.66
CA ASN A 875 7.75 5.57 20.68
C ASN A 875 8.26 5.96 22.07
N ALA A 876 7.35 6.12 23.03
CA ALA A 876 7.65 6.41 24.43
C ALA A 876 6.79 5.52 25.35
N GLU A 877 7.37 5.06 26.47
CA GLU A 877 6.63 4.27 27.46
C GLU A 877 5.44 5.07 28.02
N GLY A 878 4.31 4.41 28.19
CA GLY A 878 3.09 5.03 28.73
C GLY A 878 2.15 5.60 27.66
N TYR A 879 2.60 5.70 26.41
CA TYR A 879 1.87 6.32 25.30
C TYR A 879 1.56 5.32 24.18
N PRO A 880 0.66 5.65 23.23
CA PRO A 880 0.46 4.85 22.02
C PRO A 880 1.72 4.71 21.16
N ILE A 881 1.74 3.70 20.29
CA ILE A 881 2.78 3.57 19.25
C ILE A 881 2.73 4.80 18.32
N ASN A 882 3.91 5.27 17.88
CA ASN A 882 4.07 6.46 17.04
C ASN A 882 3.37 7.71 17.61
N SER A 883 3.64 8.01 18.88
CA SER A 883 3.13 9.20 19.56
C SER A 883 3.82 10.47 19.06
N LEU A 884 3.01 11.49 18.78
CA LEU A 884 3.47 12.83 18.42
C LEU A 884 3.56 13.69 19.67
N PHE A 885 4.75 14.24 19.89
CA PHE A 885 5.00 15.24 20.92
C PHE A 885 5.33 16.59 20.28
N SER A 886 5.14 17.66 21.04
CA SER A 886 5.41 19.02 20.59
C SER A 886 6.14 19.81 21.66
N PHE A 887 6.98 20.76 21.24
CA PHE A 887 7.39 21.83 22.15
C PHE A 887 6.17 22.68 22.53
N LYS A 888 6.03 23.00 23.81
CA LYS A 888 4.97 23.88 24.29
C LYS A 888 5.28 25.33 23.89
N PHE A 889 4.62 25.81 22.84
CA PHE A 889 4.79 27.19 22.37
C PHE A 889 4.18 28.18 23.38
N ASP A 890 4.96 29.18 23.78
CA ASP A 890 4.62 30.20 24.80
C ASP A 890 4.55 31.63 24.22
N GLY A 891 4.15 31.72 22.95
CA GLY A 891 4.05 32.98 22.21
C GLY A 891 5.39 33.46 21.63
N LEU A 892 5.44 34.73 21.24
CA LEU A 892 6.60 35.36 20.63
C LEU A 892 7.29 36.31 21.62
N THR A 893 8.59 36.57 21.43
CA THR A 893 9.30 37.66 22.10
C THR A 893 8.88 39.02 21.51
N ASN A 894 9.29 40.12 22.15
CA ASN A 894 9.15 41.48 21.60
C ASN A 894 10.02 41.73 20.34
N GLU A 895 10.79 40.74 19.88
CA GLU A 895 11.48 40.77 18.58
C GLU A 895 10.83 39.79 17.58
N GLY A 896 9.67 39.20 17.92
CA GLY A 896 8.93 38.25 17.08
C GLY A 896 9.53 36.85 17.00
N ILE A 897 10.46 36.50 17.92
CA ILE A 897 11.11 35.18 17.98
C ILE A 897 10.25 34.21 18.79
N PRO A 898 10.04 32.95 18.35
CA PRO A 898 9.30 31.95 19.12
C PRO A 898 9.87 31.68 20.51
N LYS A 899 8.99 31.54 21.51
CA LYS A 899 9.32 31.10 22.89
C LYS A 899 8.70 29.74 23.19
N PHE A 900 9.34 28.98 24.07
CA PHE A 900 8.88 27.67 24.53
C PHE A 900 9.04 27.52 26.03
N ASP A 901 8.15 26.76 26.66
CA ASP A 901 8.28 26.35 28.07
C ASP A 901 9.30 25.21 28.17
N LEU A 902 10.52 25.55 28.58
CA LEU A 902 11.64 24.62 28.78
C LEU A 902 12.02 24.47 30.27
N SER A 903 11.11 24.85 31.17
CA SER A 903 11.39 24.93 32.62
C SER A 903 11.90 23.62 33.24
N LYS A 904 11.50 22.48 32.67
CA LYS A 904 11.92 21.12 33.07
C LYS A 904 12.88 20.43 32.10
N ALA A 905 13.28 21.10 31.01
CA ALA A 905 14.28 20.57 30.09
C ALA A 905 15.68 20.61 30.71
N LYS A 906 16.60 19.81 30.18
CA LYS A 906 18.00 19.81 30.60
C LYS A 906 18.67 21.16 30.36
N ASP A 907 18.52 21.72 29.15
CA ASP A 907 18.79 23.12 28.86
C ASP A 907 17.49 23.93 28.96
N LYS A 908 17.42 24.82 29.95
CA LYS A 908 16.23 25.65 30.21
C LYS A 908 16.18 26.89 29.33
N ASN A 909 17.28 27.22 28.65
CA ASN A 909 17.43 28.45 27.89
C ASN A 909 17.38 28.22 26.38
N ASN A 910 17.84 27.06 25.89
CA ASN A 910 17.87 26.74 24.47
C ASN A 910 17.13 25.45 24.15
N VAL A 911 16.58 25.41 22.94
CA VAL A 911 15.98 24.18 22.41
C VAL A 911 17.07 23.19 22.06
N ASP A 912 17.03 22.01 22.68
CA ASP A 912 17.87 20.88 22.35
C ASP A 912 17.04 19.73 21.76
N PHE A 913 17.30 19.41 20.48
CA PHE A 913 16.66 18.30 19.78
C PHE A 913 17.30 16.93 20.07
N GLN A 914 18.49 16.92 20.67
CA GLN A 914 19.26 15.74 21.02
C GLN A 914 19.06 15.31 22.48
N ASP A 915 18.29 16.07 23.27
CA ASP A 915 17.99 15.72 24.65
C ASP A 915 17.32 14.33 24.74
N LEU A 916 17.69 13.57 25.77
CA LEU A 916 17.28 12.19 26.06
C LEU A 916 16.72 12.07 27.48
N GLU A 917 16.84 13.10 28.32
CA GLU A 917 16.57 13.05 29.75
C GLU A 917 15.21 13.70 30.06
N ASN A 918 14.28 12.91 30.62
CA ASN A 918 12.96 13.39 31.06
C ASN A 918 12.19 14.21 30.00
N ILE A 919 12.40 13.91 28.71
CA ILE A 919 11.86 14.70 27.60
C ILE A 919 10.33 14.77 27.58
N THR A 920 9.65 13.77 28.15
CA THR A 920 8.19 13.75 28.29
C THR A 920 7.65 14.69 29.36
N ASP A 921 8.50 15.27 30.21
CA ASP A 921 8.06 16.14 31.32
C ASP A 921 7.76 17.57 30.86
N TYR A 922 8.37 18.00 29.76
CA TYR A 922 8.20 19.34 29.16
C TYR A 922 7.62 19.33 27.74
N LEU A 923 7.75 18.22 27.00
CA LEU A 923 7.05 18.07 25.72
C LEU A 923 5.57 17.79 25.95
N VAL A 924 4.71 18.37 25.12
CA VAL A 924 3.27 18.15 25.14
C VAL A 924 2.94 16.95 24.27
N PHE A 925 2.29 15.94 24.85
CA PHE A 925 1.72 14.83 24.09
C PHE A 925 0.46 15.30 23.34
N GLU A 926 0.47 15.19 22.01
CA GLU A 926 -0.63 15.63 21.15
C GLU A 926 -1.63 14.51 20.84
N GLY A 927 -1.12 13.28 20.72
CA GLY A 927 -1.84 12.10 20.23
C GLY A 927 -0.94 11.20 19.39
N SER A 928 -1.46 10.05 18.92
CA SER A 928 -0.73 9.22 17.94
C SER A 928 -0.82 9.82 16.54
N VAL A 929 0.17 9.58 15.68
CA VAL A 929 0.05 9.84 14.24
C VAL A 929 -0.76 8.76 13.52
N ASP A 930 -1.00 7.61 14.18
CA ASP A 930 -1.83 6.52 13.68
C ASP A 930 -3.28 6.68 14.14
N PRO A 931 -4.27 6.60 13.24
CA PRO A 931 -5.67 6.74 13.57
C PRO A 931 -6.12 5.48 14.29
N ASN A 932 -6.90 5.71 15.33
CA ASN A 932 -7.46 4.66 16.16
C ASN A 932 -8.96 4.47 15.95
N ILE A 933 -9.57 5.32 15.10
CA ILE A 933 -10.93 5.21 14.61
C ILE A 933 -10.86 5.02 13.10
N SER A 934 -11.60 4.05 12.57
CA SER A 934 -11.80 3.89 11.13
C SER A 934 -13.22 3.42 10.85
N GLY A 935 -13.72 3.71 9.64
CA GLY A 935 -15.03 3.23 9.21
C GLY A 935 -15.30 3.45 7.74
N GLY A 936 -16.35 2.80 7.27
CA GLY A 936 -16.82 2.93 5.91
C GLY A 936 -18.33 2.77 5.81
N PHE A 937 -18.91 3.54 4.92
CA PHE A 937 -20.35 3.58 4.67
C PHE A 937 -20.59 3.43 3.18
N THR A 938 -21.23 2.33 2.80
CA THR A 938 -21.56 2.00 1.42
C THR A 938 -23.07 1.98 1.25
N ASN A 939 -23.56 2.54 0.15
CA ASN A 939 -24.92 2.30 -0.32
C ASN A 939 -24.89 1.79 -1.75
N THR A 940 -25.78 0.84 -2.03
CA THR A 940 -26.01 0.29 -3.37
C THR A 940 -27.50 0.37 -3.68
N PHE A 941 -27.83 1.05 -4.77
CA PHE A 941 -29.17 1.16 -5.34
C PHE A 941 -29.19 0.46 -6.68
N ILE A 942 -30.08 -0.50 -6.85
CA ILE A 942 -30.32 -1.18 -8.12
C ILE A 942 -31.73 -0.83 -8.54
N TYR A 943 -31.89 -0.20 -9.71
CA TYR A 943 -33.18 0.10 -10.30
C TYR A 943 -33.23 -0.47 -11.72
N LYS A 944 -33.96 -1.57 -11.90
CA LYS A 944 -33.92 -2.38 -13.12
C LYS A 944 -32.48 -2.68 -13.53
N ASN A 945 -32.06 -2.13 -14.68
CA ASN A 945 -30.74 -2.31 -15.26
C ASN A 945 -29.67 -1.33 -14.73
N TRP A 946 -30.07 -0.32 -13.96
CA TRP A 946 -29.17 0.67 -13.37
C TRP A 946 -28.65 0.20 -12.02
N ASN A 947 -27.37 0.45 -11.77
CA ASN A 947 -26.71 0.21 -10.49
C ASN A 947 -25.94 1.47 -10.08
N LEU A 948 -26.36 2.11 -9.00
CA LEU A 948 -25.65 3.23 -8.37
C LEU A 948 -25.06 2.76 -7.05
N ASN A 949 -23.75 2.94 -6.88
CA ASN A 949 -23.06 2.67 -5.63
C ASN A 949 -22.24 3.89 -5.21
N PHE A 950 -22.23 4.20 -3.91
CA PHE A 950 -21.26 5.12 -3.35
C PHE A 950 -20.64 4.55 -2.08
N LEU A 951 -19.38 4.94 -1.84
CA LEU A 951 -18.59 4.61 -0.66
C LEU A 951 -18.03 5.89 -0.05
N ILE A 952 -18.31 6.08 1.24
CA ILE A 952 -17.69 7.08 2.09
C ILE A 952 -16.75 6.35 3.05
N THR A 953 -15.51 6.82 3.17
CA THR A 953 -14.53 6.32 4.15
C THR A 953 -14.23 7.40 5.18
N GLY A 954 -13.97 6.98 6.41
CA GLY A 954 -13.59 7.87 7.51
C GLY A 954 -12.47 7.29 8.34
N SER A 955 -11.60 8.16 8.82
CA SER A 955 -10.49 7.83 9.72
C SER A 955 -10.30 8.96 10.71
N GLY A 956 -9.88 8.66 11.95
CA GLY A 956 -9.72 9.70 12.96
C GLY A 956 -9.03 9.29 14.25
N GLY A 957 -8.90 10.29 15.13
CA GLY A 957 -8.22 10.20 16.42
C GLY A 957 -6.70 10.40 16.36
N ASN A 958 -6.11 10.49 15.17
CA ASN A 958 -4.71 10.83 14.98
C ASN A 958 -4.45 12.34 14.91
N LYS A 959 -3.18 12.72 15.09
CA LYS A 959 -2.68 14.07 14.91
C LYS A 959 -1.67 14.14 13.77
N ILE A 960 -1.66 15.29 13.09
CA ILE A 960 -0.77 15.55 11.96
C ILE A 960 0.09 16.77 12.30
N ARG A 961 1.40 16.61 12.15
CA ARG A 961 2.35 17.73 12.15
C ARG A 961 2.27 18.43 10.80
N LEU A 962 1.95 19.72 10.82
CA LEU A 962 1.90 20.53 9.60
C LEU A 962 3.30 20.61 8.97
N ASP A 963 3.35 20.69 7.64
CA ASP A 963 4.63 20.79 6.94
C ASP A 963 5.46 21.98 7.43
N PRO A 964 6.79 21.83 7.59
CA PRO A 964 7.65 22.89 8.08
C PRO A 964 7.77 24.00 7.03
N ARG A 965 7.30 25.21 7.35
CA ARG A 965 7.30 26.38 6.45
C ARG A 965 8.14 27.55 6.97
N PHE A 966 8.53 27.53 8.25
CA PHE A 966 9.25 28.63 8.88
C PHE A 966 10.74 28.30 9.00
N LYS A 967 11.61 29.25 8.69
CA LYS A 967 13.07 29.08 8.69
C LYS A 967 13.69 30.32 9.31
N SER A 968 14.86 30.16 9.92
CA SER A 968 15.63 31.31 10.43
C SER A 968 16.25 32.14 9.30
N SER A 969 16.40 31.59 8.10
CA SER A 969 16.92 32.26 6.90
C SER A 969 16.19 31.80 5.65
N TYR A 970 16.07 32.70 4.68
CA TYR A 970 15.40 32.48 3.40
C TYR A 970 16.26 32.93 2.23
N SER A 971 16.00 32.34 1.07
CA SER A 971 16.51 32.68 -0.25
C SER A 971 15.35 33.10 -1.16
N ASP A 972 15.67 33.64 -2.33
CA ASP A 972 14.68 33.99 -3.35
C ASP A 972 14.15 32.79 -4.16
N LEU A 973 14.52 31.56 -3.78
CA LEU A 973 13.86 30.32 -4.21
C LEU A 973 12.72 29.88 -3.30
N ASP A 974 12.72 30.34 -2.04
CA ASP A 974 11.77 29.88 -1.05
C ASP A 974 10.33 30.28 -1.39
N VAL A 975 9.40 29.44 -0.92
CA VAL A 975 7.96 29.64 -1.04
C VAL A 975 7.38 29.88 0.35
N PHE A 976 6.50 30.86 0.43
CA PHE A 976 5.85 31.24 1.67
C PHE A 976 4.38 30.82 1.63
N SER A 977 3.89 30.40 2.79
CA SER A 977 2.47 30.14 3.02
C SER A 977 1.69 31.46 3.18
N LYS A 978 0.36 31.40 3.08
CA LYS A 978 -0.51 32.56 3.31
C LYS A 978 -0.45 33.04 4.76
N ASP A 979 -0.05 32.17 5.70
CA ASP A 979 0.20 32.52 7.11
C ASP A 979 1.17 33.69 7.26
N PHE A 980 2.15 33.84 6.35
CA PHE A 980 3.10 34.94 6.42
C PHE A 980 2.44 36.31 6.37
N LYS A 981 1.22 36.44 5.83
CA LYS A 981 0.47 37.71 5.85
C LYS A 981 0.18 38.21 7.26
N ASN A 982 0.06 37.30 8.21
CA ASN A 982 -0.24 37.59 9.62
C ASN A 982 1.03 37.49 10.49
N ARG A 983 2.24 37.54 9.92
CA ARG A 983 3.50 37.50 10.68
C ARG A 983 3.68 38.72 11.57
N TRP A 984 4.43 38.54 12.65
CA TRP A 984 4.93 39.63 13.49
C TRP A 984 5.77 40.62 12.66
N LEU A 985 5.50 41.91 12.78
CA LEU A 985 6.23 42.98 12.08
C LEU A 985 6.86 43.99 13.04
N LEU A 986 6.17 44.34 14.14
CA LEU A 986 6.62 45.34 15.09
C LEU A 986 6.30 44.98 16.56
N PRO A 987 7.06 45.53 17.52
CA PRO A 987 6.80 45.39 18.96
C PRO A 987 5.34 45.61 19.36
N GLY A 988 4.73 44.65 20.04
CA GLY A 988 3.31 44.63 20.40
C GLY A 988 2.48 43.64 19.58
N ASP A 989 2.94 43.26 18.37
CA ASP A 989 2.26 42.29 17.50
C ASP A 989 2.21 40.89 18.14
N GLU A 990 3.11 40.58 19.08
CA GLU A 990 3.12 39.30 19.80
C GLU A 990 1.84 39.03 20.60
N ASN A 991 1.00 40.05 20.83
CA ASN A 991 -0.30 39.91 21.49
C ASN A 991 -1.46 39.62 20.50
N ILE A 992 -1.23 39.76 19.20
CA ILE A 992 -2.26 39.58 18.16
C ILE A 992 -1.93 38.46 17.16
N THR A 993 -0.66 38.04 17.08
CA THR A 993 -0.24 36.94 16.20
C THR A 993 0.75 35.99 16.85
N ASN A 994 0.66 34.73 16.43
CA ASN A 994 1.59 33.67 16.77
C ASN A 994 2.55 33.33 15.63
N ILE A 995 2.43 34.01 14.47
CA ILE A 995 3.29 33.76 13.32
C ILE A 995 4.60 34.55 13.50
N PRO A 996 5.77 33.88 13.55
CA PRO A 996 7.03 34.53 13.88
C PRO A 996 7.48 35.52 12.80
N VAL A 997 8.35 36.45 13.21
CA VAL A 997 8.98 37.39 12.31
C VAL A 997 9.80 36.67 11.23
N ILE A 998 9.99 37.28 10.07
CA ILE A 998 11.12 36.93 9.20
C ILE A 998 12.39 37.53 9.81
N ALA A 999 13.26 36.70 10.40
CA ALA A 999 14.45 37.18 11.08
C ALA A 999 15.39 37.91 10.11
N SER A 1000 15.82 39.12 10.47
CA SER A 1000 16.80 39.89 9.69
C SER A 1000 18.22 39.34 9.85
N ARG A 1001 19.14 39.71 8.95
CA ARG A 1001 20.58 39.42 9.10
C ARG A 1001 21.12 39.83 10.46
N ARG A 1002 20.66 40.96 11.00
CA ARG A 1002 21.03 41.45 12.35
C ARG A 1002 20.58 40.49 13.45
N LEU A 1003 19.36 39.96 13.36
CA LEU A 1003 18.86 38.96 14.31
C LEU A 1003 19.61 37.63 14.18
N GLN A 1004 19.94 37.21 12.96
CA GLN A 1004 20.77 36.02 12.74
C GLN A 1004 22.16 36.18 13.36
N GLN A 1005 22.79 37.34 13.24
CA GLN A 1005 24.08 37.62 13.90
C GLN A 1005 23.97 37.67 15.43
N LYS A 1006 22.88 38.22 15.97
CA LYS A 1006 22.64 38.31 17.41
C LYS A 1006 22.45 36.94 18.07
N TYR A 1007 21.66 36.06 17.46
CA TYR A 1007 21.27 34.77 18.06
C TYR A 1007 22.11 33.59 17.54
N GLY A 1008 22.73 33.69 16.36
CA GLY A 1008 23.56 32.63 15.80
C GLY A 1008 22.78 31.35 15.50
N SER A 1009 23.37 30.20 15.80
CA SER A 1009 22.81 28.87 15.49
C SER A 1009 21.56 28.52 16.29
N THR A 1010 21.37 29.08 17.49
CA THR A 1010 20.18 28.83 18.33
C THR A 1010 18.89 29.26 17.63
N LEU A 1011 18.97 30.26 16.74
CA LEU A 1011 17.84 30.71 15.94
C LEU A 1011 17.33 29.62 14.99
N VAL A 1012 18.22 28.81 14.42
CA VAL A 1012 17.85 27.68 13.54
C VAL A 1012 17.01 26.68 14.33
N GLN A 1013 17.50 26.28 15.51
CA GLN A 1013 16.81 25.36 16.40
C GLN A 1013 15.47 25.94 16.86
N THR A 1014 15.41 27.24 17.19
CA THR A 1014 14.19 27.93 17.63
C THR A 1014 13.09 27.92 16.55
N TYR A 1015 13.42 28.22 15.28
CA TYR A 1015 12.44 28.16 14.19
C TYR A 1015 12.03 26.72 13.86
N ASN A 1016 12.96 25.77 13.94
CA ASN A 1016 12.63 24.36 13.79
C ASN A 1016 11.77 23.85 14.96
N ALA A 1017 11.96 24.36 16.17
CA ALA A 1017 11.12 24.05 17.33
C ALA A 1017 9.72 24.62 17.15
N TYR A 1018 9.59 25.81 16.56
CA TYR A 1018 8.29 26.37 16.19
C TYR A 1018 7.56 25.49 15.18
N ASN A 1019 8.26 25.05 14.12
CA ASN A 1019 7.71 24.04 13.19
C ASN A 1019 7.32 22.75 13.92
N ASN A 1020 7.95 22.43 15.06
CA ASN A 1020 7.71 21.24 15.85
C ASN A 1020 6.94 21.47 17.17
N SER A 1021 6.10 22.50 17.21
CA SER A 1021 5.41 22.94 18.43
C SER A 1021 3.90 22.71 18.38
N THR A 1022 3.24 22.96 19.53
CA THR A 1022 1.77 22.91 19.69
C THR A 1022 1.03 23.86 18.72
N ALA A 1023 1.70 24.89 18.20
CA ALA A 1023 1.14 25.79 17.19
C ALA A 1023 1.04 25.16 15.79
N ARG A 1024 1.75 24.05 15.54
CA ARG A 1024 1.91 23.42 14.21
C ARG A 1024 1.34 22.01 14.13
N VAL A 1025 0.28 21.74 14.88
CA VAL A 1025 -0.45 20.46 14.88
C VAL A 1025 -1.91 20.66 14.49
N ALA A 1026 -2.41 19.76 13.63
CA ALA A 1026 -3.80 19.67 13.21
C ALA A 1026 -4.40 18.31 13.59
N ASP A 1027 -5.72 18.26 13.70
CA ASP A 1027 -6.45 17.01 13.81
C ASP A 1027 -6.40 16.25 12.47
N GLY A 1028 -6.02 14.98 12.52
CA GLY A 1028 -5.89 14.14 11.33
C GLY A 1028 -7.20 13.48 10.88
N SER A 1029 -8.31 13.71 11.61
CA SER A 1029 -9.57 13.07 11.30
C SER A 1029 -10.17 13.62 10.01
N PHE A 1030 -10.68 12.73 9.17
CA PHE A 1030 -11.28 13.09 7.89
C PHE A 1030 -12.41 12.15 7.51
N VAL A 1031 -13.28 12.65 6.64
CA VAL A 1031 -14.31 11.85 5.95
C VAL A 1031 -14.19 12.14 4.46
N ARG A 1032 -14.10 11.10 3.63
CA ARG A 1032 -13.82 11.19 2.20
C ARG A 1032 -14.92 10.52 1.39
N MET A 1033 -15.36 11.20 0.33
CA MET A 1033 -16.13 10.54 -0.73
C MET A 1033 -15.18 9.70 -1.57
N LYS A 1034 -15.03 8.44 -1.17
CA LYS A 1034 -14.04 7.51 -1.74
C LYS A 1034 -14.43 7.09 -3.14
N ASN A 1035 -15.70 6.78 -3.36
CA ASN A 1035 -16.19 6.31 -4.65
C ASN A 1035 -17.66 6.69 -4.89
N ILE A 1036 -17.97 7.06 -6.14
CA ILE A 1036 -19.33 7.06 -6.68
C ILE A 1036 -19.28 6.36 -8.05
N SER A 1037 -20.07 5.32 -8.25
CA SER A 1037 -20.14 4.57 -9.50
C SER A 1037 -21.57 4.37 -9.97
N LEU A 1038 -21.82 4.65 -11.24
CA LEU A 1038 -23.07 4.39 -11.94
C LEU A 1038 -22.82 3.40 -13.06
N GLY A 1039 -23.52 2.26 -13.04
CA GLY A 1039 -23.45 1.22 -14.07
C GLY A 1039 -24.80 0.97 -14.71
N TYR A 1040 -24.77 0.53 -15.96
CA TYR A 1040 -25.93 0.07 -16.72
C TYR A 1040 -25.64 -1.29 -17.34
N ASN A 1041 -26.49 -2.28 -17.05
CA ASN A 1041 -26.44 -3.59 -17.68
C ASN A 1041 -27.44 -3.61 -18.85
N PHE A 1042 -26.99 -4.00 -20.04
CA PHE A 1042 -27.87 -4.02 -21.21
C PHE A 1042 -28.81 -5.23 -21.19
N ASP A 1043 -30.02 -5.04 -21.73
CA ASP A 1043 -31.03 -6.09 -21.80
C ASP A 1043 -30.57 -7.28 -22.66
N LYS A 1044 -30.94 -8.48 -22.22
CA LYS A 1044 -30.55 -9.74 -22.88
C LYS A 1044 -30.83 -9.75 -24.39
N GLY A 1045 -32.00 -9.26 -24.82
CA GLY A 1045 -32.37 -9.21 -26.24
C GLY A 1045 -31.50 -8.27 -27.10
N PHE A 1046 -30.92 -7.22 -26.52
CA PHE A 1046 -29.94 -6.37 -27.21
C PHE A 1046 -28.56 -7.03 -27.24
N VAL A 1047 -28.15 -7.60 -26.10
CA VAL A 1047 -26.86 -8.28 -25.93
C VAL A 1047 -26.73 -9.49 -26.86
N GLU A 1048 -27.79 -10.31 -26.99
CA GLU A 1048 -27.82 -11.46 -27.90
C GLU A 1048 -27.75 -11.05 -29.38
N LYS A 1049 -28.37 -9.92 -29.77
CA LYS A 1049 -28.27 -9.38 -31.15
C LYS A 1049 -26.83 -8.99 -31.52
N LEU A 1050 -26.01 -8.65 -30.53
CA LEU A 1050 -24.58 -8.35 -30.70
C LEU A 1050 -23.70 -9.61 -30.66
N GLY A 1051 -24.27 -10.80 -30.46
CA GLY A 1051 -23.51 -12.05 -30.29
C GLY A 1051 -22.77 -12.13 -28.96
N LEU A 1052 -23.20 -11.36 -27.96
CA LEU A 1052 -22.62 -11.33 -26.62
C LEU A 1052 -23.49 -12.11 -25.64
N SER A 1053 -22.92 -12.56 -24.53
CA SER A 1053 -23.62 -13.10 -23.36
C SER A 1053 -23.78 -12.09 -22.23
N TYR A 1054 -22.94 -11.04 -22.21
CA TYR A 1054 -22.99 -9.98 -21.20
C TYR A 1054 -22.46 -8.65 -21.77
N PHE A 1055 -23.11 -7.54 -21.42
CA PHE A 1055 -22.59 -6.19 -21.69
C PHE A 1055 -22.98 -5.22 -20.57
N LYS A 1056 -21.97 -4.60 -19.95
CA LYS A 1056 -22.12 -3.53 -18.97
C LYS A 1056 -21.22 -2.35 -19.28
N VAL A 1057 -21.77 -1.16 -19.09
CA VAL A 1057 -21.02 0.10 -19.08
C VAL A 1057 -21.09 0.68 -17.67
N SER A 1058 -19.98 1.20 -17.14
CA SER A 1058 -19.99 1.96 -15.90
C SER A 1058 -19.14 3.23 -15.97
N LEU A 1059 -19.61 4.27 -15.29
CA LEU A 1059 -18.87 5.50 -15.04
C LEU A 1059 -18.60 5.58 -13.54
N GLN A 1060 -17.36 5.87 -13.16
CA GLN A 1060 -16.91 5.90 -11.78
C GLN A 1060 -16.06 7.13 -11.49
N GLY A 1061 -16.26 7.74 -10.33
CA GLY A 1061 -15.40 8.78 -9.77
C GLY A 1061 -14.79 8.32 -8.45
N THR A 1062 -13.47 8.34 -8.34
CA THR A 1062 -12.73 7.87 -7.15
C THR A 1062 -11.92 9.02 -6.52
N ASN A 1063 -11.90 9.08 -5.18
CA ASN A 1063 -11.29 10.15 -4.36
C ASN A 1063 -11.74 11.56 -4.76
N LEU A 1064 -13.06 11.79 -4.83
CA LEU A 1064 -13.61 13.02 -5.42
C LEU A 1064 -13.35 14.27 -4.56
N PHE A 1065 -13.64 14.19 -3.26
CA PHE A 1065 -13.46 15.28 -2.32
C PHE A 1065 -13.52 14.80 -0.86
N LEU A 1066 -12.96 15.62 0.04
CA LEU A 1066 -13.12 15.49 1.48
C LEU A 1066 -14.47 16.11 1.87
N LEU A 1067 -15.29 15.34 2.57
CA LEU A 1067 -16.51 15.81 3.24
C LEU A 1067 -16.18 16.54 4.53
N TYR A 1068 -15.12 16.10 5.22
CA TYR A 1068 -14.61 16.72 6.43
C TYR A 1068 -13.09 16.55 6.51
N SER A 1069 -12.41 17.58 6.98
CA SER A 1069 -11.02 17.59 7.44
C SER A 1069 -10.80 18.83 8.30
N ASP A 1070 -9.79 18.81 9.19
CA ASP A 1070 -9.43 19.99 9.98
C ASP A 1070 -9.07 21.19 9.07
N LYS A 1071 -9.61 22.36 9.37
CA LYS A 1071 -9.32 23.61 8.66
C LYS A 1071 -7.85 24.02 8.80
N LYS A 1072 -7.16 23.63 9.89
CA LYS A 1072 -5.73 23.88 10.10
C LYS A 1072 -4.83 23.24 9.06
N LEU A 1073 -5.28 22.18 8.39
CA LEU A 1073 -4.52 21.53 7.32
C LEU A 1073 -4.36 22.44 6.09
N ASN A 1074 -5.30 23.38 5.87
CA ASN A 1074 -5.23 24.43 4.85
C ASN A 1074 -4.79 23.93 3.45
N GLY A 1075 -5.27 22.75 3.04
CA GLY A 1075 -4.94 22.13 1.76
C GLY A 1075 -3.96 20.96 1.81
N GLN A 1076 -3.34 20.70 2.95
CA GLN A 1076 -2.61 19.45 3.20
C GLN A 1076 -3.60 18.28 3.27
N ASP A 1077 -3.38 17.22 2.49
CA ASP A 1077 -4.21 16.01 2.54
C ASP A 1077 -3.89 15.25 3.84
N PRO A 1078 -4.91 14.90 4.66
CA PRO A 1078 -4.72 14.25 5.96
C PRO A 1078 -4.09 12.84 5.88
N GLU A 1079 -4.07 12.18 4.71
CA GLU A 1079 -3.43 10.87 4.54
C GLU A 1079 -2.03 10.94 3.91
N PHE A 1080 -1.69 12.04 3.25
CA PHE A 1080 -0.47 12.13 2.45
C PHE A 1080 0.68 12.77 3.24
N TYR A 1081 1.79 12.05 3.34
CA TYR A 1081 3.04 12.62 3.83
C TYR A 1081 3.78 13.26 2.65
N GLN A 1082 4.02 14.57 2.68
CA GLN A 1082 4.77 15.29 1.63
C GLN A 1082 6.26 14.91 1.68
N ALA A 1083 6.54 13.66 1.32
CA ALA A 1083 7.85 13.06 1.47
C ALA A 1083 8.83 13.53 0.38
N GLY A 1084 8.33 14.01 -0.76
CA GLY A 1084 9.12 14.25 -1.97
C GLY A 1084 9.63 12.94 -2.59
N GLY A 1085 10.68 13.01 -3.41
CA GLY A 1085 11.29 11.83 -4.03
C GLY A 1085 10.33 11.15 -5.00
N VAL A 1086 9.97 9.89 -4.77
CA VAL A 1086 8.97 9.20 -5.63
C VAL A 1086 7.52 9.32 -5.12
N ALA A 1087 7.28 9.96 -3.97
CA ALA A 1087 5.95 10.02 -3.37
C ALA A 1087 5.05 11.06 -4.05
N LEU A 1088 3.82 10.68 -4.39
CA LEU A 1088 2.78 11.56 -4.95
C LEU A 1088 1.50 11.44 -4.14
N PRO A 1089 0.66 12.48 -4.09
CA PRO A 1089 -0.62 12.39 -3.40
C PRO A 1089 -1.58 11.44 -4.12
N ILE A 1090 -2.64 11.06 -3.41
CA ILE A 1090 -3.75 10.30 -3.98
C ILE A 1090 -4.47 11.17 -4.99
N ARG A 1091 -4.89 10.56 -6.09
CA ARG A 1091 -5.39 11.28 -7.27
C ARG A 1091 -6.91 11.19 -7.33
N ARG A 1092 -7.55 12.31 -7.67
CA ARG A 1092 -8.94 12.32 -8.13
C ARG A 1092 -8.99 11.79 -9.56
N GLN A 1093 -9.80 10.77 -9.78
CA GLN A 1093 -9.85 10.07 -11.07
C GLN A 1093 -11.28 9.75 -11.49
N TYR A 1094 -11.50 9.74 -12.79
CA TYR A 1094 -12.76 9.36 -13.42
C TYR A 1094 -12.49 8.24 -14.41
N THR A 1095 -13.27 7.17 -14.30
CA THR A 1095 -13.08 5.94 -15.05
C THR A 1095 -14.36 5.59 -15.78
N LEU A 1096 -14.23 5.36 -17.09
CA LEU A 1096 -15.24 4.71 -17.90
C LEU A 1096 -14.83 3.25 -18.09
N SER A 1097 -15.72 2.33 -17.76
CA SER A 1097 -15.48 0.90 -17.88
C SER A 1097 -16.47 0.24 -18.81
N LEU A 1098 -15.97 -0.67 -19.64
CA LEU A 1098 -16.74 -1.51 -20.55
C LEU A 1098 -16.44 -2.96 -20.20
N ASN A 1099 -17.48 -3.75 -19.93
CA ASN A 1099 -17.35 -5.18 -19.63
C ASN A 1099 -18.22 -5.97 -20.61
N LEU A 1100 -17.59 -6.88 -21.35
CA LEU A 1100 -18.19 -7.72 -22.37
C LEU A 1100 -17.99 -9.19 -22.00
N GLY A 1101 -19.01 -10.00 -22.24
CA GLY A 1101 -18.94 -11.46 -22.18
C GLY A 1101 -19.38 -12.05 -23.51
N ILE A 1102 -18.67 -13.08 -23.97
CA ILE A 1102 -19.03 -13.93 -25.11
C ILE A 1102 -19.25 -15.32 -24.54
#